data_AF-A0A7X5JDA3-F1
#
_entry.id   AF-A0A7X5JDA3-F1
#
_cell.length_a   1.000
_cell.length_b   1.000
_cell.length_c   1.000
_cell.angle_alpha   90.00
_cell.angle_beta   90.00
_cell.angle_gamma   90.00
#
_symmetry.space_group_name_H-M   'P 1'
#
loop_
_entity.id
_entity.type
_entity.pdbx_description
1 polymer ?
#
loop_
_entity_poly.entity_id
_entity_poly.type
_entity_poly.pdbx_seq_one_letter_code
_entity_poly.pdbx_strand_id
1 'polypeptide(L)'
;MKKTIFIILLLILASPNFSLAQEATSTATTTEEVEKKEDNQEENQEEEDYAEEESEEDVQSATSTEDTATSTKDRSDSENNDNDEGDAEKVELFIKNGSQVIFSGALEISDDEIQIIDTDSVEHDIEKNNVLGILAEADSKNDNFEITDIAYYSSFNSFIIECLKIDSEKLCDNWQYVANDEYSNVGVDAKKLKDRDVVYFYFGQPRKLVLPDEAVQDVEFIIKGEEYNYQDNTWGKLSGYTVGVFSDDPDDPWSQDVISTAELIDGEASFIIEESGNYKTGIEEDYYYPFYEIEILATSSTSTSTSTDDSEIEDSGGGSNNGSSGNNSGGSGNGSGNNSINVLFDIETAVGFLLSVQNEDGGFNANLYTDWAVIGLASVNEINNSLKDSVKNSSVSSDLYDKLRKAMALMALDLDPQEDYTENLLEEILSEFDGQQFGDPYYFNDDIFALIVLQNFGFDEGDEEVSKTIDFIISKQSGSGSWEGIDLTAAAIQALVEFDDYDEVSSAVSKAENFIKNRQNPNGGWSNVYSTAWAMMAMSALSHDFDDWRGNPLEYLGELQNEDGGLLKNDSENNRIWSTSYSIASASGKTWIEILNDFSVKNRSDNNGSAESSSPTRSLSTSESADSPDGDLVTSNTNSPDAGDSGASERFIENLDEILAFLDQQELAFNQDEIVAGVEESYVEGDIENSDGVEIIQTNEEIRNQISNNRDNNQEDQEGDDASQIAAVSNALDFSWWVYFLSAIVALSISVIMFKIK
;
A
#
# COMPACT_ATOMS: atom_id res chain seq x y z
N MET A 1 -22.63 -16.86 49.68
CA MET A 1 -22.70 -15.48 50.23
C MET A 1 -22.86 -14.56 49.00
N LYS A 2 -23.74 -13.56 48.91
CA LYS A 2 -24.57 -12.84 49.89
C LYS A 2 -23.78 -12.13 51.01
N LYS A 3 -22.90 -11.18 50.62
CA LYS A 3 -22.60 -9.89 51.30
C LYS A 3 -21.36 -9.19 50.67
N THR A 4 -21.54 -8.53 49.53
CA THR A 4 -20.52 -7.61 48.96
C THR A 4 -21.15 -6.46 48.18
N ILE A 5 -22.19 -6.75 47.38
CA ILE A 5 -22.98 -5.77 46.61
C ILE A 5 -23.89 -4.93 47.54
N PHE A 6 -23.29 -4.11 48.42
CA PHE A 6 -24.03 -3.21 49.34
C PHE A 6 -23.21 -2.02 49.91
N ILE A 7 -22.08 -1.64 49.30
CA ILE A 7 -21.18 -0.59 49.85
C ILE A 7 -20.99 0.62 48.90
N ILE A 8 -21.11 0.46 47.59
CA ILE A 8 -20.86 1.56 46.62
C ILE A 8 -22.07 2.50 46.44
N LEU A 9 -23.30 2.06 46.77
CA LEU A 9 -24.53 2.83 46.51
C LEU A 9 -24.94 3.80 47.66
N LEU A 10 -24.00 4.30 48.47
CA LEU A 10 -24.33 5.04 49.71
C LEU A 10 -23.37 6.18 50.10
N LEU A 11 -22.71 6.81 49.12
CA LEU A 11 -21.93 8.05 49.34
C LEU A 11 -22.27 9.22 48.40
N ILE A 12 -23.35 9.12 47.63
CA ILE A 12 -24.03 10.28 47.03
C ILE A 12 -25.08 10.77 48.04
N LEU A 13 -25.29 12.09 48.14
CA LEU A 13 -26.16 12.83 49.09
C LEU A 13 -25.58 13.12 50.50
N ALA A 14 -24.60 14.02 50.60
CA ALA A 14 -24.17 14.63 51.88
C ALA A 14 -23.62 16.07 51.79
N SER A 15 -24.33 17.00 51.14
CA SER A 15 -24.04 18.45 51.23
C SER A 15 -24.53 19.04 52.57
N PRO A 16 -23.91 20.12 53.08
CA PRO A 16 -24.68 21.37 53.19
C PRO A 16 -23.91 22.69 52.95
N ASN A 17 -24.67 23.68 52.46
CA ASN A 17 -24.28 25.03 52.02
C ASN A 17 -23.76 26.00 53.10
N PHE A 18 -23.14 27.11 52.65
CA PHE A 18 -23.32 28.56 52.98
C PHE A 18 -21.97 29.32 52.80
N SER A 19 -21.86 30.58 52.33
CA SER A 19 -22.84 31.64 51.96
C SER A 19 -22.28 32.63 50.91
N LEU A 20 -23.15 33.43 50.28
CA LEU A 20 -22.87 34.49 49.29
C LEU A 20 -22.41 35.85 49.88
N ALA A 21 -21.62 36.62 49.10
CA ALA A 21 -21.66 38.10 48.88
C ALA A 21 -20.38 38.60 48.15
N GLN A 22 -20.33 39.69 47.36
CA GLN A 22 -21.31 40.47 46.57
C GLN A 22 -20.55 41.45 45.62
N GLU A 23 -21.10 41.70 44.43
CA GLU A 23 -20.87 42.79 43.43
C GLU A 23 -19.62 43.71 43.46
N ALA A 24 -19.03 43.93 42.27
CA ALA A 24 -18.55 45.25 41.84
C ALA A 24 -18.62 45.41 40.30
N THR A 25 -19.16 46.55 39.80
CA THR A 25 -19.33 46.87 38.37
C THR A 25 -18.66 48.20 38.00
N SER A 26 -18.04 48.31 36.82
CA SER A 26 -17.91 49.57 36.05
C SER A 26 -17.36 49.34 34.63
N THR A 27 -18.22 49.34 33.59
CA THR A 27 -18.39 50.43 32.59
C THR A 27 -17.23 50.70 31.62
N ALA A 28 -17.54 50.66 30.32
CA ALA A 28 -16.72 51.22 29.23
C ALA A 28 -17.21 52.62 28.81
N THR A 29 -16.31 53.43 28.24
CA THR A 29 -16.52 54.73 27.57
C THR A 29 -15.32 54.93 26.63
N THR A 30 -15.42 54.97 25.29
CA THR A 30 -15.73 56.12 24.39
C THR A 30 -15.00 57.45 24.73
N THR A 31 -14.50 58.25 23.78
CA THR A 31 -14.71 58.31 22.30
C THR A 31 -13.54 58.99 21.55
N GLU A 32 -13.58 58.96 20.20
CA GLU A 32 -13.02 59.93 19.20
C GLU A 32 -11.47 60.11 19.13
N GLU A 33 -10.76 60.01 17.99
CA GLU A 33 -10.92 60.43 16.56
C GLU A 33 -10.24 61.80 16.25
N VAL A 34 -9.90 62.07 14.96
CA VAL A 34 -9.41 63.34 14.35
C VAL A 34 -7.89 63.59 14.51
N GLU A 35 -7.05 63.83 13.47
CA GLU A 35 -7.23 63.94 12.00
C GLU A 35 -5.88 63.76 11.23
N LYS A 36 -5.95 63.40 9.92
CA LYS A 36 -5.13 63.85 8.74
C LYS A 36 -3.62 64.17 8.88
N LYS A 37 -2.74 63.84 7.92
CA LYS A 37 -2.80 64.08 6.44
C LYS A 37 -1.66 63.29 5.73
N GLU A 38 -1.79 62.83 4.48
CA GLU A 38 -1.21 63.38 3.22
C GLU A 38 0.22 63.97 3.37
N ASP A 39 1.24 63.64 2.56
CA ASP A 39 1.26 63.50 1.08
C ASP A 39 2.17 62.38 0.52
N ASN A 40 1.94 62.01 -0.75
CA ASN A 40 2.89 61.24 -1.59
C ASN A 40 3.97 62.16 -2.20
N GLN A 41 5.11 61.60 -2.62
CA GLN A 41 5.75 62.08 -3.86
C GLN A 41 6.59 61.01 -4.58
N GLU A 42 6.50 61.02 -5.91
CA GLU A 42 7.24 60.16 -6.86
C GLU A 42 8.45 60.91 -7.46
N GLU A 43 9.48 60.17 -7.90
CA GLU A 43 10.35 60.35 -9.09
C GLU A 43 11.62 59.49 -8.86
N ASN A 44 11.96 58.46 -9.66
CA ASN A 44 12.28 58.30 -11.10
C ASN A 44 13.76 58.58 -11.47
N GLN A 45 14.33 57.65 -12.25
CA GLN A 45 15.54 57.78 -13.11
C GLN A 45 16.90 57.93 -12.35
N GLU A 46 18.06 57.49 -12.86
CA GLU A 46 18.42 56.82 -14.12
C GLU A 46 19.79 56.07 -14.02
N GLU A 47 19.95 55.01 -14.83
CA GLU A 47 21.16 54.50 -15.55
C GLU A 47 22.57 54.27 -14.92
N GLU A 48 23.30 53.35 -15.58
CA GLU A 48 24.76 53.10 -15.70
C GLU A 48 25.62 52.62 -14.48
N ASP A 49 25.73 51.28 -14.40
CA ASP A 49 26.96 50.46 -14.34
C ASP A 49 28.35 51.18 -14.34
N TYR A 50 29.21 50.88 -13.35
CA TYR A 50 30.62 50.42 -13.54
C TYR A 50 31.40 50.18 -12.21
N ALA A 51 32.03 48.99 -12.12
CA ALA A 51 33.34 48.63 -11.54
C ALA A 51 33.88 49.16 -10.17
N GLU A 52 34.28 48.17 -9.35
CA GLU A 52 35.59 48.00 -8.65
C GLU A 52 36.01 48.83 -7.39
N GLU A 53 36.34 48.05 -6.35
CA GLU A 53 37.49 48.12 -5.42
C GLU A 53 37.57 49.07 -4.18
N GLU A 54 37.82 48.39 -3.05
CA GLU A 54 38.69 48.70 -1.89
C GLU A 54 38.38 49.80 -0.84
N SER A 55 38.82 49.47 0.40
CA SER A 55 39.16 50.35 1.54
C SER A 55 38.01 51.09 2.27
N GLU A 56 38.12 51.46 3.55
CA GLU A 56 38.68 50.83 4.78
C GLU A 56 38.35 51.78 5.97
N GLU A 57 37.96 51.24 7.13
CA GLU A 57 37.85 51.96 8.43
C GLU A 57 36.93 53.23 8.47
N ASP A 58 36.63 53.92 9.58
CA ASP A 58 37.00 53.81 11.00
C ASP A 58 35.84 54.36 11.89
N VAL A 59 36.05 54.38 13.20
CA VAL A 59 35.38 55.14 14.29
C VAL A 59 34.16 54.42 14.91
N GLN A 60 34.25 53.68 16.02
CA GLN A 60 34.68 54.02 17.41
C GLN A 60 33.68 54.95 18.16
N SER A 61 33.47 54.90 19.49
CA SER A 61 33.95 54.05 20.61
C SER A 61 33.15 54.36 21.91
N ALA A 62 33.54 53.68 23.01
CA ALA A 62 33.43 54.06 24.45
C ALA A 62 32.23 53.49 25.24
N THR A 63 32.32 53.07 26.52
CA THR A 63 33.41 52.81 27.52
C THR A 63 32.74 52.12 28.74
N SER A 64 33.35 51.40 29.70
CA SER A 64 34.70 50.86 30.02
C SER A 64 34.51 49.85 31.21
N THR A 65 35.47 49.27 31.97
CA THR A 65 36.90 49.56 32.28
C THR A 65 37.55 48.35 33.00
N GLU A 66 38.83 48.06 32.68
CA GLU A 66 39.94 47.67 33.61
C GLU A 66 39.85 46.42 34.55
N ASP A 67 40.94 45.69 34.90
CA ASP A 67 42.39 45.94 34.65
C ASP A 67 43.28 44.66 34.53
N THR A 68 44.46 44.89 33.96
CA THR A 68 45.67 44.12 33.58
C THR A 68 46.27 43.00 34.45
N ALA A 69 47.06 42.14 33.77
CA ALA A 69 48.41 41.72 34.21
C ALA A 69 49.39 41.27 33.07
N THR A 70 50.04 42.24 32.40
CA THR A 70 51.38 42.20 31.72
C THR A 70 52.03 40.90 31.18
N SER A 71 52.57 40.98 29.94
CA SER A 71 53.75 40.22 29.48
C SER A 71 54.64 41.05 28.53
N THR A 72 55.96 40.77 28.46
CA THR A 72 56.89 41.44 27.52
C THR A 72 58.01 40.55 26.97
N LYS A 73 57.89 40.22 25.68
CA LYS A 73 58.94 40.09 24.64
C LYS A 73 60.06 39.01 24.68
N ASP A 74 60.19 38.37 23.51
CA ASP A 74 61.41 37.86 22.84
C ASP A 74 62.35 36.86 23.58
N ARG A 75 62.18 35.57 23.27
CA ARG A 75 63.22 34.88 22.46
C ARG A 75 62.79 33.60 21.74
N SER A 76 63.37 33.47 20.56
CA SER A 76 63.43 32.37 19.58
C SER A 76 63.63 30.93 20.10
N ASP A 77 63.09 29.99 19.31
CA ASP A 77 63.53 28.61 19.04
C ASP A 77 63.34 27.52 20.11
N SER A 78 62.23 26.78 20.03
CA SER A 78 62.21 25.32 20.18
C SER A 78 60.98 24.66 19.52
N GLU A 79 61.25 23.84 18.50
CA GLU A 79 60.61 22.56 18.10
C GLU A 79 59.08 22.37 18.20
N ASN A 80 58.49 21.84 17.12
CA ASN A 80 57.07 21.50 17.01
C ASN A 80 56.55 20.66 18.18
N ASN A 81 55.44 21.09 18.75
CA ASN A 81 54.31 20.22 19.07
C ASN A 81 53.08 20.89 18.46
N ASP A 82 52.70 20.46 17.27
CA ASP A 82 51.38 20.74 16.73
C ASP A 82 50.40 19.86 17.52
N ASN A 83 49.86 20.40 18.62
CA ASN A 83 48.66 19.85 19.24
C ASN A 83 47.51 20.08 18.26
N ASP A 84 47.31 19.13 17.35
CA ASP A 84 46.09 18.99 16.58
C ASP A 84 44.99 18.45 17.52
N GLU A 85 44.58 19.32 18.45
CA GLU A 85 43.31 19.18 19.17
C GLU A 85 42.21 19.48 18.15
N GLY A 86 41.94 18.50 17.29
CA GLY A 86 40.83 18.54 16.35
C GLY A 86 39.54 18.83 17.11
N ASP A 87 38.79 19.81 16.63
CA ASP A 87 37.57 20.26 17.30
C ASP A 87 36.57 19.09 17.32
N ALA A 88 36.17 18.65 18.51
CA ALA A 88 35.36 17.44 18.65
C ALA A 88 34.02 17.63 17.94
N GLU A 89 33.67 16.72 17.03
CA GLU A 89 32.47 16.80 16.18
C GLU A 89 31.20 16.84 17.04
N LYS A 90 30.27 17.74 16.70
CA LYS A 90 29.08 18.02 17.54
C LYS A 90 27.79 18.16 16.75
N VAL A 91 26.73 17.54 17.25
CA VAL A 91 25.34 17.72 16.79
C VAL A 91 24.61 18.69 17.73
N GLU A 92 23.71 19.53 17.20
CA GLU A 92 22.80 20.34 18.04
C GLU A 92 21.46 19.60 18.20
N LEU A 93 21.13 19.22 19.44
CA LEU A 93 19.89 18.50 19.77
C LEU A 93 18.85 19.44 20.39
N PHE A 94 17.62 19.39 19.89
CA PHE A 94 16.44 20.01 20.47
C PHE A 94 15.41 18.94 20.86
N ILE A 95 14.99 18.89 22.12
CA ILE A 95 13.85 18.05 22.57
C ILE A 95 12.66 18.96 22.88
N LYS A 96 11.48 18.69 22.30
CA LYS A 96 10.31 19.57 22.40
C LYS A 96 8.99 18.84 22.68
N ASN A 97 8.08 19.51 23.38
CA ASN A 97 6.66 19.16 23.47
C ASN A 97 5.84 20.41 23.13
N GLY A 98 5.36 20.48 21.89
CA GLY A 98 4.79 21.71 21.33
C GLY A 98 5.74 22.92 21.47
N SER A 99 5.29 23.96 22.17
CA SER A 99 6.09 25.17 22.45
C SER A 99 7.05 25.05 23.64
N GLN A 100 7.01 23.95 24.41
CA GLN A 100 7.99 23.68 25.46
C GLN A 100 9.27 23.11 24.87
N VAL A 101 10.40 23.76 25.12
CA VAL A 101 11.74 23.17 24.93
C VAL A 101 12.12 22.46 26.22
N ILE A 102 12.33 21.14 26.13
CA ILE A 102 12.72 20.25 27.22
C ILE A 102 14.25 20.20 27.33
N PHE A 103 14.92 20.11 26.18
CA PHE A 103 16.37 20.17 26.05
C PHE A 103 16.76 20.98 24.81
N SER A 104 17.89 21.67 24.88
CA SER A 104 18.56 22.30 23.74
C SER A 104 20.05 22.40 24.04
N GLY A 105 20.90 21.93 23.13
CA GLY A 105 22.34 22.13 23.21
C GLY A 105 23.17 21.18 22.33
N ALA A 106 24.39 21.62 22.04
CA ALA A 106 25.40 20.83 21.34
C ALA A 106 25.91 19.65 22.16
N LEU A 107 26.01 18.48 21.54
CA LEU A 107 26.51 17.22 22.09
C LEU A 107 27.58 16.63 21.18
N GLU A 108 28.63 16.07 21.78
CA GLU A 108 29.75 15.46 21.07
C GLU A 108 29.35 14.07 20.54
N ILE A 109 29.57 13.82 19.24
CA ILE A 109 29.42 12.50 18.62
C ILE A 109 30.76 11.74 18.68
N SER A 110 30.69 10.42 18.82
CA SER A 110 31.85 9.53 18.65
C SER A 110 31.41 8.12 18.27
N ASP A 111 32.37 7.32 17.79
CA ASP A 111 32.19 5.89 17.52
C ASP A 111 32.32 5.04 18.82
N ASP A 112 32.25 5.66 20.00
CA ASP A 112 32.22 4.92 21.28
C ASP A 112 30.84 4.26 21.46
N GLU A 113 30.83 3.02 21.94
CA GLU A 113 29.61 2.29 22.29
C GLU A 113 29.09 2.67 23.69
N ILE A 114 27.77 2.76 23.84
CA ILE A 114 27.06 2.77 25.12
C ILE A 114 26.17 1.55 25.24
N GLN A 115 26.06 1.02 26.46
CA GLN A 115 25.07 0.00 26.77
C GLN A 115 23.73 0.67 27.11
N ILE A 116 22.68 0.30 26.38
CA ILE A 116 21.27 0.60 26.71
C ILE A 116 20.55 -0.69 27.12
N ILE A 117 19.35 -0.53 27.71
CA ILE A 117 18.49 -1.65 28.10
C ILE A 117 17.10 -1.40 27.52
N ASP A 118 16.54 -2.39 26.82
CA ASP A 118 15.20 -2.31 26.24
C ASP A 118 14.07 -2.66 27.23
N THR A 119 12.82 -2.53 26.79
CA THR A 119 11.62 -2.87 27.57
C THR A 119 11.50 -4.34 27.95
N ASP A 120 12.10 -5.26 27.18
CA ASP A 120 12.22 -6.70 27.51
C ASP A 120 13.41 -7.00 28.45
N SER A 121 14.14 -5.97 28.88
CA SER A 121 15.32 -6.03 29.76
C SER A 121 16.54 -6.72 29.15
N VAL A 122 16.72 -6.62 27.83
CA VAL A 122 17.93 -7.03 27.11
C VAL A 122 18.93 -5.87 27.04
N GLU A 123 20.20 -6.16 27.27
CA GLU A 123 21.32 -5.22 27.14
C GLU A 123 21.80 -5.16 25.67
N HIS A 124 21.93 -3.96 25.10
CA HIS A 124 22.41 -3.71 23.73
C HIS A 124 23.51 -2.65 23.72
N ASP A 125 24.54 -2.85 22.89
CA ASP A 125 25.64 -1.89 22.69
C ASP A 125 25.37 -1.04 21.43
N ILE A 126 25.36 0.29 21.56
CA ILE A 126 24.98 1.27 20.51
C ILE A 126 26.02 2.39 20.42
N GLU A 127 26.47 2.74 19.21
CA GLU A 127 27.42 3.84 18.97
C GLU A 127 26.82 5.23 19.28
N LYS A 128 27.61 6.15 19.83
CA LYS A 128 27.22 7.55 20.12
C LYS A 128 27.06 8.46 18.90
N ASN A 129 27.21 7.94 17.69
CA ASN A 129 27.13 8.68 16.44
C ASN A 129 25.74 8.57 15.76
N ASN A 130 24.67 8.25 16.49
CA ASN A 130 23.28 8.24 16.01
C ASN A 130 22.32 8.98 16.97
N VAL A 131 21.06 9.17 16.57
CA VAL A 131 20.08 9.94 17.37
C VAL A 131 19.84 9.31 18.73
N LEU A 132 19.75 7.98 18.83
CA LEU A 132 19.58 7.25 20.09
C LEU A 132 20.75 7.45 21.06
N GLY A 133 21.98 7.28 20.58
CA GLY A 133 23.21 7.48 21.36
C GLY A 133 23.33 8.91 21.87
N ILE A 134 22.90 9.89 21.06
CA ILE A 134 22.87 11.32 21.43
C ILE A 134 21.74 11.66 22.39
N LEU A 135 20.56 11.05 22.27
CA LEU A 135 19.46 11.16 23.25
C LEU A 135 19.88 10.57 24.61
N ALA A 136 20.53 9.40 24.63
CA ALA A 136 21.03 8.77 25.85
C ALA A 136 22.22 9.53 26.48
N GLU A 137 23.12 10.09 25.66
CA GLU A 137 24.20 10.97 26.13
C GLU A 137 23.63 12.25 26.75
N ALA A 138 22.56 12.82 26.17
CA ALA A 138 21.84 13.96 26.73
C ALA A 138 21.20 13.60 28.08
N ASP A 139 20.43 12.50 28.14
CA ASP A 139 19.77 11.97 29.35
C ASP A 139 20.77 11.77 30.49
N SER A 140 21.92 11.14 30.20
CA SER A 140 23.02 10.92 31.16
C SER A 140 23.63 12.21 31.74
N LYS A 141 23.41 13.36 31.10
CA LYS A 141 23.99 14.67 31.42
C LYS A 141 22.99 15.67 32.05
N ASN A 142 21.69 15.40 32.07
CA ASN A 142 20.69 16.39 32.50
C ASN A 142 19.44 15.76 33.16
N ASP A 143 18.83 16.44 34.14
CA ASP A 143 17.63 15.96 34.85
C ASP A 143 16.29 16.52 34.27
N ASN A 144 16.27 17.13 33.06
CA ASN A 144 15.04 17.75 32.52
C ASN A 144 14.03 16.71 31.99
N PHE A 145 14.54 15.54 31.59
CA PHE A 145 13.77 14.37 31.19
C PHE A 145 14.44 13.11 31.77
N GLU A 146 13.83 11.95 31.50
CA GLU A 146 14.36 10.61 31.79
C GLU A 146 13.83 9.73 30.65
N ILE A 147 14.70 9.02 29.91
CA ILE A 147 14.24 8.00 28.95
C ILE A 147 13.83 6.78 29.77
N THR A 148 12.53 6.51 29.87
CA THR A 148 12.02 5.47 30.77
C THR A 148 11.81 4.12 30.08
N ASP A 149 11.56 4.12 28.76
CA ASP A 149 11.19 2.93 28.00
C ASP A 149 11.71 3.09 26.56
N ILE A 150 12.52 2.11 26.11
CA ILE A 150 13.05 2.00 24.75
C ILE A 150 12.64 0.63 24.22
N ALA A 151 11.85 0.58 23.15
CA ALA A 151 11.52 -0.67 22.49
C ALA A 151 12.61 -1.04 21.48
N TYR A 152 13.04 -2.30 21.51
CA TYR A 152 13.89 -2.88 20.49
C TYR A 152 13.07 -3.82 19.60
N TYR A 153 12.97 -3.50 18.31
CA TYR A 153 12.32 -4.36 17.34
C TYR A 153 13.39 -5.17 16.62
N SER A 154 13.72 -6.35 17.18
CA SER A 154 14.69 -7.29 16.59
C SER A 154 14.39 -7.62 15.12
N SER A 155 13.11 -7.72 14.79
CA SER A 155 12.49 -7.67 13.46
C SER A 155 13.10 -6.71 12.43
N PHE A 156 13.46 -5.50 12.87
CA PHE A 156 14.03 -4.43 12.07
C PHE A 156 15.47 -4.09 12.46
N ASN A 157 16.03 -4.79 13.46
CA ASN A 157 17.28 -4.45 14.15
C ASN A 157 17.35 -2.94 14.48
N SER A 158 16.28 -2.39 15.08
CA SER A 158 16.14 -0.95 15.27
C SER A 158 15.31 -0.61 16.52
N PHE A 159 15.48 0.60 17.03
CA PHE A 159 14.95 1.06 18.31
C PHE A 159 13.96 2.21 18.16
N ILE A 160 12.92 2.21 18.99
CA ILE A 160 12.00 3.33 19.16
C ILE A 160 12.01 3.77 20.62
N ILE A 161 12.06 5.07 20.84
CA ILE A 161 11.80 5.68 22.15
C ILE A 161 10.29 5.62 22.40
N GLU A 162 9.83 4.63 23.16
CA GLU A 162 8.41 4.57 23.53
C GLU A 162 8.05 5.77 24.41
N CYS A 163 8.84 6.02 25.47
CA CYS A 163 8.48 7.00 26.50
C CYS A 163 9.64 7.84 27.04
N LEU A 164 9.38 9.14 27.19
CA LEU A 164 10.13 10.04 28.06
C LEU A 164 9.27 10.44 29.27
N LYS A 165 9.89 10.52 30.45
CA LYS A 165 9.30 11.16 31.63
C LYS A 165 9.86 12.57 31.81
N ILE A 166 9.00 13.59 31.69
CA ILE A 166 9.35 15.00 31.88
C ILE A 166 8.67 15.50 33.17
N ASP A 167 9.44 16.08 34.09
CA ASP A 167 9.04 16.38 35.48
C ASP A 167 8.42 15.19 36.23
N SER A 168 7.11 14.98 36.07
CA SER A 168 6.30 13.92 36.70
C SER A 168 5.24 13.33 35.76
N GLU A 169 5.30 13.69 34.47
CA GLU A 169 4.41 13.24 33.41
C GLU A 169 5.19 12.30 32.48
N LYS A 170 4.54 11.22 32.01
CA LYS A 170 5.12 10.24 31.08
C LYS A 170 4.47 10.47 29.73
N LEU A 171 5.25 10.90 28.74
CA LEU A 171 4.80 11.10 27.36
C LEU A 171 5.25 9.90 26.54
N CYS A 172 4.30 9.14 26.01
CA CYS A 172 4.55 7.89 25.32
C CYS A 172 3.90 7.85 23.93
N ASP A 173 4.39 6.95 23.08
CA ASP A 173 3.71 6.43 21.88
C ASP A 173 3.45 7.48 20.78
N ASN A 174 4.16 8.61 20.80
CA ASN A 174 4.01 9.70 19.82
C ASN A 174 5.26 10.60 19.72
N TRP A 175 6.45 9.99 19.78
CA TRP A 175 7.73 10.69 19.61
C TRP A 175 8.22 10.61 18.16
N GLN A 176 8.54 11.77 17.60
CA GLN A 176 9.01 11.96 16.23
C GLN A 176 10.45 12.49 16.22
N TYR A 177 11.19 12.24 15.14
CA TYR A 177 12.48 12.90 14.94
C TYR A 177 12.72 13.38 13.51
N VAL A 178 13.44 14.50 13.43
CA VAL A 178 13.85 15.17 12.20
C VAL A 178 15.33 15.51 12.34
N ALA A 179 16.13 15.21 11.32
CA ALA A 179 17.57 15.48 11.35
C ALA A 179 18.00 16.14 10.03
N ASN A 180 18.52 17.38 10.12
CA ASN A 180 18.77 18.28 9.00
C ASN A 180 17.51 18.58 8.16
N ASP A 181 16.42 18.92 8.85
CA ASP A 181 15.07 19.19 8.30
C ASP A 181 14.42 18.01 7.50
N GLU A 182 15.08 16.85 7.47
CA GLU A 182 14.59 15.59 6.88
C GLU A 182 13.99 14.67 7.96
N TYR A 183 12.70 14.34 7.83
CA TYR A 183 12.02 13.29 8.60
C TYR A 183 12.60 11.92 8.28
N SER A 184 12.54 10.98 9.24
CA SER A 184 13.09 9.63 9.07
C SER A 184 12.06 8.57 9.45
N ASN A 185 11.83 7.62 8.54
CA ASN A 185 10.85 6.54 8.69
C ASN A 185 11.50 5.25 9.25
N VAL A 186 12.65 5.38 9.91
CA VAL A 186 13.42 4.30 10.54
C VAL A 186 13.66 4.65 12.01
N GLY A 187 14.04 3.70 12.85
CA GLY A 187 14.24 3.94 14.28
C GLY A 187 15.42 4.86 14.60
N VAL A 188 15.43 5.37 15.83
CA VAL A 188 16.34 6.44 16.30
C VAL A 188 17.83 6.04 16.30
N ASP A 189 18.14 4.76 16.17
CA ASP A 189 19.50 4.25 16.05
C ASP A 189 20.06 4.27 14.60
N ALA A 190 19.18 4.31 13.59
CA ALA A 190 19.56 4.05 12.20
C ALA A 190 20.25 5.25 11.51
N LYS A 191 19.83 6.49 11.80
CA LYS A 191 20.40 7.68 11.17
C LYS A 191 21.70 8.11 11.86
N LYS A 192 22.84 7.77 11.23
CA LYS A 192 24.18 8.22 11.62
C LYS A 192 24.32 9.74 11.42
N LEU A 193 24.84 10.40 12.45
CA LEU A 193 25.03 11.85 12.57
C LEU A 193 26.47 12.26 12.26
N LYS A 194 26.66 13.53 11.93
CA LYS A 194 27.94 14.17 11.56
C LYS A 194 28.12 15.51 12.28
N ASP A 195 29.34 16.05 12.23
CA ASP A 195 29.59 17.42 12.72
C ASP A 195 28.61 18.45 12.13
N ARG A 196 27.94 19.16 13.03
CA ARG A 196 26.98 20.25 12.81
C ARG A 196 25.66 19.85 12.16
N ASP A 197 25.31 18.57 12.25
CA ASP A 197 23.92 18.14 12.09
C ASP A 197 23.02 18.81 13.15
N VAL A 198 21.74 18.96 12.83
CA VAL A 198 20.71 19.50 13.73
C VAL A 198 19.58 18.50 13.86
N VAL A 199 19.27 18.08 15.10
CA VAL A 199 18.23 17.10 15.41
C VAL A 199 17.12 17.74 16.22
N TYR A 200 15.89 17.64 15.71
CA TYR A 200 14.67 17.92 16.47
C TYR A 200 14.01 16.60 16.85
N PHE A 201 13.89 16.33 18.15
CA PHE A 201 13.14 15.23 18.73
C PHE A 201 11.89 15.81 19.40
N TYR A 202 10.68 15.42 19.00
CA TYR A 202 9.48 16.10 19.48
C TYR A 202 8.29 15.17 19.74
N PHE A 203 7.44 15.56 20.68
CA PHE A 203 6.18 14.86 20.98
C PHE A 203 5.02 15.47 20.19
N GLY A 204 4.30 14.65 19.42
CA GLY A 204 3.16 15.07 18.60
C GLY A 204 3.11 14.40 17.23
N GLN A 205 1.98 14.53 16.52
CA GLN A 205 1.82 14.04 15.16
C GLN A 205 2.47 15.03 14.15
N PRO A 206 3.11 14.56 13.07
CA PRO A 206 3.68 15.43 12.04
C PRO A 206 2.61 16.07 11.14
N ARG A 207 1.46 15.42 10.99
CA ARG A 207 0.35 15.82 10.12
C ARG A 207 -0.98 15.60 10.85
N LYS A 208 -2.03 16.30 10.45
CA LYS A 208 -3.39 16.16 10.99
C LYS A 208 -4.44 16.56 9.94
N LEU A 209 -5.70 16.18 10.18
CA LEU A 209 -6.84 16.68 9.42
C LEU A 209 -7.72 17.64 10.26
N VAL A 210 -8.44 18.50 9.56
CA VAL A 210 -9.47 19.39 10.10
C VAL A 210 -10.76 19.17 9.30
N LEU A 211 -11.74 18.55 9.96
CA LEU A 211 -13.02 18.17 9.38
C LEU A 211 -14.00 19.36 9.36
N PRO A 212 -15.06 19.33 8.50
CA PRO A 212 -16.13 20.31 8.52
C PRO A 212 -17.04 20.17 9.76
N ASP A 213 -17.75 21.24 10.14
CA ASP A 213 -18.73 21.24 11.24
C ASP A 213 -19.94 20.32 10.97
N GLU A 214 -20.35 20.20 9.70
CA GLU A 214 -21.43 19.35 9.21
C GLU A 214 -21.05 18.83 7.80
N ALA A 215 -21.36 17.56 7.49
CA ALA A 215 -21.27 16.97 6.16
C ALA A 215 -22.61 16.32 5.79
N VAL A 216 -22.99 16.36 4.50
CA VAL A 216 -24.35 16.00 4.05
C VAL A 216 -24.27 15.15 2.79
N GLN A 217 -25.12 14.13 2.73
CA GLN A 217 -25.30 13.23 1.59
C GLN A 217 -25.61 14.03 0.30
N ASP A 218 -24.95 13.68 -0.80
CA ASP A 218 -25.06 14.34 -2.11
C ASP A 218 -24.58 15.82 -2.14
N VAL A 219 -23.84 16.29 -1.12
CA VAL A 219 -23.33 17.66 -1.01
C VAL A 219 -21.81 17.65 -0.85
N GLU A 220 -21.13 18.53 -1.59
CA GLU A 220 -19.69 18.73 -1.45
C GLU A 220 -19.32 19.26 -0.05
N PHE A 221 -18.38 18.58 0.60
CA PHE A 221 -17.74 19.04 1.83
C PHE A 221 -16.21 18.97 1.70
N ILE A 222 -15.52 19.78 2.50
CA ILE A 222 -14.07 19.94 2.44
C ILE A 222 -13.44 19.48 3.75
N ILE A 223 -12.47 18.56 3.65
CA ILE A 223 -11.53 18.23 4.72
C ILE A 223 -10.23 18.99 4.45
N LYS A 224 -9.59 19.52 5.49
CA LYS A 224 -8.31 20.25 5.37
C LYS A 224 -7.16 19.47 5.97
N GLY A 225 -6.01 19.49 5.30
CA GLY A 225 -4.77 18.88 5.77
C GLY A 225 -3.81 19.95 6.29
N GLU A 226 -3.24 19.70 7.47
CA GLU A 226 -2.24 20.59 8.07
C GLU A 226 -0.98 19.82 8.48
N GLU A 227 0.19 20.41 8.23
CA GLU A 227 1.52 19.87 8.59
C GLU A 227 2.12 20.64 9.78
N TYR A 228 2.79 19.95 10.70
CA TYR A 228 3.35 20.54 11.91
C TYR A 228 4.76 21.09 11.70
N ASN A 229 4.92 22.40 11.88
CA ASN A 229 6.24 23.02 11.98
C ASN A 229 6.81 22.83 13.40
N TYR A 230 7.58 21.76 13.56
CA TYR A 230 8.29 21.43 14.79
C TYR A 230 9.32 22.48 15.24
N GLN A 231 9.79 23.38 14.36
CA GLN A 231 10.74 24.43 14.74
C GLN A 231 10.04 25.54 15.55
N ASP A 232 8.91 26.07 15.07
CA ASP A 232 8.21 27.23 15.66
C ASP A 232 6.89 26.92 16.37
N ASN A 233 6.41 25.67 16.35
CA ASN A 233 5.11 25.24 16.88
C ASN A 233 3.93 25.94 16.16
N THR A 234 3.98 25.99 14.83
CA THR A 234 2.84 26.36 13.98
C THR A 234 2.34 25.17 13.15
N TRP A 235 1.22 25.35 12.47
CA TRP A 235 0.69 24.38 11.50
C TRP A 235 0.58 25.07 10.14
N GLY A 236 1.19 24.47 9.13
CA GLY A 236 1.12 24.88 7.72
C GLY A 236 0.05 24.09 6.97
N LYS A 237 -0.20 24.44 5.70
CA LYS A 237 -1.04 23.64 4.79
C LYS A 237 -0.29 22.41 4.32
N LEU A 238 -0.92 21.24 4.36
CA LEU A 238 -0.44 20.01 3.73
C LEU A 238 -0.90 19.95 2.27
N SER A 239 -0.09 19.49 1.32
CA SER A 239 -0.52 19.32 -0.08
C SER A 239 0.29 18.25 -0.81
N GLY A 240 -0.31 17.59 -1.80
CA GLY A 240 0.30 16.40 -2.43
C GLY A 240 0.24 15.15 -1.53
N TYR A 241 -0.79 15.08 -0.69
CA TYR A 241 -1.14 13.95 0.18
C TYR A 241 -2.62 13.64 -0.02
N THR A 242 -2.99 12.38 0.11
CA THR A 242 -4.31 11.86 -0.22
C THR A 242 -5.10 11.62 1.06
N VAL A 243 -6.33 12.11 1.12
CA VAL A 243 -7.24 11.86 2.24
C VAL A 243 -8.26 10.81 1.82
N GLY A 244 -8.50 9.81 2.66
CA GLY A 244 -9.59 8.86 2.50
C GLY A 244 -10.81 9.21 3.32
N VAL A 245 -11.97 8.78 2.84
CA VAL A 245 -13.18 8.53 3.63
C VAL A 245 -13.50 7.04 3.50
N PHE A 246 -13.60 6.33 4.62
CA PHE A 246 -13.66 4.87 4.68
C PHE A 246 -14.57 4.39 5.82
N SER A 247 -14.92 3.12 5.84
CA SER A 247 -15.50 2.45 7.02
C SER A 247 -14.56 1.36 7.56
N ASP A 248 -14.79 0.92 8.79
CA ASP A 248 -14.08 -0.24 9.34
C ASP A 248 -14.52 -1.49 8.55
N ASP A 249 -13.58 -2.21 7.94
CA ASP A 249 -13.93 -3.52 7.35
C ASP A 249 -14.35 -4.47 8.50
N PRO A 250 -15.57 -5.03 8.46
CA PRO A 250 -16.12 -5.81 9.57
C PRO A 250 -15.51 -7.22 9.67
N ASP A 251 -14.85 -7.70 8.60
CA ASP A 251 -14.21 -9.00 8.52
C ASP A 251 -12.69 -8.92 8.80
N ASP A 252 -12.03 -7.78 8.51
CA ASP A 252 -10.63 -7.51 8.87
C ASP A 252 -10.41 -6.12 9.52
N PRO A 253 -10.10 -6.04 10.83
CA PRO A 253 -9.87 -4.76 11.52
C PRO A 253 -8.54 -4.07 11.19
N TRP A 254 -7.72 -4.63 10.28
CA TRP A 254 -6.46 -4.01 9.81
C TRP A 254 -6.58 -3.32 8.46
N SER A 255 -7.59 -3.67 7.65
CA SER A 255 -7.93 -2.99 6.40
C SER A 255 -9.16 -2.09 6.57
N GLN A 256 -9.46 -1.34 5.51
CA GLN A 256 -10.41 -0.24 5.53
C GLN A 256 -11.24 -0.31 4.25
N ASP A 257 -12.56 -0.23 4.37
CA ASP A 257 -13.45 -0.19 3.22
C ASP A 257 -13.51 1.25 2.70
N VAL A 258 -12.61 1.57 1.75
CA VAL A 258 -12.39 2.93 1.25
C VAL A 258 -13.52 3.33 0.30
N ILE A 259 -14.34 4.27 0.77
CA ILE A 259 -15.52 4.78 0.05
C ILE A 259 -15.14 5.85 -0.98
N SER A 260 -14.15 6.69 -0.65
CA SER A 260 -13.70 7.79 -1.50
C SER A 260 -12.30 8.26 -1.09
N THR A 261 -11.50 8.74 -2.05
CA THR A 261 -10.22 9.42 -1.79
C THR A 261 -10.14 10.74 -2.56
N ALA A 262 -9.41 11.72 -2.02
CA ALA A 262 -9.15 12.99 -2.68
C ALA A 262 -7.79 13.59 -2.26
N GLU A 263 -7.05 14.14 -3.22
CA GLU A 263 -5.78 14.84 -2.98
C GLU A 263 -6.00 16.19 -2.28
N LEU A 264 -5.14 16.50 -1.30
CA LEU A 264 -5.05 17.82 -0.68
C LEU A 264 -4.38 18.82 -1.63
N ILE A 265 -5.19 19.72 -2.20
CA ILE A 265 -4.75 20.79 -3.10
C ILE A 265 -4.83 22.12 -2.34
N ASP A 266 -3.69 22.78 -2.14
CA ASP A 266 -3.57 24.00 -1.32
C ASP A 266 -4.22 23.83 0.09
N GLY A 267 -3.98 22.68 0.72
CA GLY A 267 -4.48 22.37 2.06
C GLY A 267 -5.90 21.81 2.14
N GLU A 268 -6.60 21.61 1.02
CA GLU A 268 -8.03 21.30 1.00
C GLU A 268 -8.34 20.13 0.04
N ALA A 269 -9.16 19.17 0.50
CA ALA A 269 -9.63 18.01 -0.27
C ALA A 269 -11.17 17.98 -0.24
N SER A 270 -11.79 17.96 -1.42
CA SER A 270 -13.26 17.94 -1.60
C SER A 270 -13.79 16.51 -1.72
N PHE A 271 -14.90 16.24 -1.04
CA PHE A 271 -15.60 14.96 -1.06
C PHE A 271 -17.10 15.16 -1.34
N ILE A 272 -17.70 14.20 -2.04
CA ILE A 272 -19.14 13.98 -2.11
C ILE A 272 -19.36 12.51 -1.74
N ILE A 273 -20.25 12.22 -0.79
CA ILE A 273 -20.59 10.87 -0.36
C ILE A 273 -22.09 10.65 -0.62
N GLU A 274 -22.42 9.59 -1.36
CA GLU A 274 -23.77 9.28 -1.84
C GLU A 274 -24.65 8.58 -0.78
N GLU A 275 -24.06 8.09 0.30
CA GLU A 275 -24.76 7.42 1.41
C GLU A 275 -24.62 8.17 2.74
N SER A 276 -25.69 8.19 3.52
CA SER A 276 -25.70 8.78 4.87
C SER A 276 -25.27 7.74 5.92
N GLY A 277 -24.23 8.03 6.69
CA GLY A 277 -23.64 7.07 7.61
C GLY A 277 -22.62 7.69 8.56
N ASN A 278 -21.97 6.84 9.36
CA ASN A 278 -20.80 7.20 10.15
C ASN A 278 -19.59 6.54 9.51
N TYR A 279 -18.60 7.35 9.15
CA TYR A 279 -17.38 6.93 8.46
C TYR A 279 -16.16 7.41 9.25
N LYS A 280 -14.98 7.03 8.79
CA LYS A 280 -13.69 7.54 9.25
C LYS A 280 -12.97 8.25 8.11
N THR A 281 -11.98 9.06 8.48
CA THR A 281 -11.09 9.76 7.55
C THR A 281 -9.68 9.88 8.12
N GLY A 282 -8.69 9.96 7.23
CA GLY A 282 -7.26 9.89 7.52
C GLY A 282 -6.41 10.07 6.27
N ILE A 283 -5.08 10.18 6.43
CA ILE A 283 -4.11 10.45 5.35
C ILE A 283 -3.55 9.13 4.83
N GLU A 284 -3.78 8.81 3.55
CA GLU A 284 -3.43 7.51 2.94
C GLU A 284 -1.92 7.19 3.03
N GLU A 285 -1.05 8.18 2.80
CA GLU A 285 0.41 8.01 2.89
C GLU A 285 0.91 7.79 4.33
N ASP A 286 0.06 8.06 5.34
CA ASP A 286 0.27 7.74 6.75
C ASP A 286 -0.59 6.52 7.18
N TYR A 287 -0.95 5.63 6.25
CA TYR A 287 -1.81 4.45 6.47
C TYR A 287 -3.19 4.79 7.04
N TYR A 288 -3.73 5.94 6.61
CA TYR A 288 -4.95 6.58 7.10
C TYR A 288 -4.93 7.00 8.58
N TYR A 289 -3.74 7.13 9.17
CA TYR A 289 -3.53 7.87 10.42
C TYR A 289 -3.33 9.37 10.11
N PRO A 290 -3.62 10.30 11.03
CA PRO A 290 -4.47 10.13 12.20
C PRO A 290 -5.95 9.94 11.85
N PHE A 291 -6.60 9.04 12.58
CA PHE A 291 -8.01 8.67 12.39
C PHE A 291 -8.97 9.71 13.00
N TYR A 292 -9.99 10.12 12.24
CA TYR A 292 -11.12 10.93 12.71
C TYR A 292 -12.45 10.28 12.32
N GLU A 293 -13.49 10.44 13.15
CA GLU A 293 -14.87 10.06 12.83
C GLU A 293 -15.58 11.20 12.08
N ILE A 294 -16.38 10.88 11.05
CA ILE A 294 -17.19 11.84 10.29
C ILE A 294 -18.61 11.29 10.04
N GLU A 295 -19.64 12.09 10.36
CA GLU A 295 -21.05 11.75 10.12
C GLU A 295 -21.55 12.43 8.84
N ILE A 296 -22.05 11.64 7.89
CA ILE A 296 -22.69 12.14 6.65
C ILE A 296 -24.20 12.14 6.86
N LEU A 297 -24.79 13.33 6.96
CA LEU A 297 -26.21 13.52 7.28
C LEU A 297 -27.11 13.30 6.04
N ALA A 298 -28.21 12.56 6.20
CA ALA A 298 -29.15 12.27 5.11
C ALA A 298 -29.88 13.51 4.57
N THR A 299 -30.01 13.62 3.24
CA THR A 299 -30.62 14.80 2.60
C THR A 299 -32.14 14.90 2.85
N SER A 300 -32.55 16.03 3.44
CA SER A 300 -33.93 16.25 3.93
C SER A 300 -34.93 16.59 2.81
N SER A 301 -35.54 15.55 2.25
CA SER A 301 -36.47 15.58 1.11
C SER A 301 -37.80 16.36 1.37
N THR A 302 -37.72 17.68 1.35
CA THR A 302 -38.85 18.60 1.57
C THR A 302 -39.84 18.56 0.40
N SER A 303 -40.83 17.67 0.47
CA SER A 303 -41.78 17.35 -0.61
C SER A 303 -42.75 18.50 -0.91
N THR A 304 -42.32 19.43 -1.76
CA THR A 304 -43.11 20.62 -2.13
C THR A 304 -44.04 20.32 -3.31
N SER A 305 -45.33 20.09 -3.03
CA SER A 305 -46.34 19.84 -4.06
C SER A 305 -46.88 21.13 -4.67
N THR A 306 -46.44 21.46 -5.89
CA THR A 306 -47.01 22.52 -6.73
C THR A 306 -47.87 21.94 -7.85
N SER A 307 -49.12 22.38 -7.93
CA SER A 307 -50.08 21.96 -8.95
C SER A 307 -49.81 22.60 -10.31
N THR A 308 -49.93 21.82 -11.38
CA THR A 308 -50.07 22.33 -12.74
C THR A 308 -51.38 23.10 -12.93
N ASP A 309 -51.37 24.08 -13.84
CA ASP A 309 -52.56 24.74 -14.40
C ASP A 309 -52.35 24.91 -15.92
N ASP A 310 -53.42 24.85 -16.69
CA ASP A 310 -53.40 24.72 -18.16
C ASP A 310 -53.38 26.07 -18.89
N SER A 311 -52.71 26.11 -20.05
CA SER A 311 -53.19 26.94 -21.17
C SER A 311 -52.68 26.47 -22.53
N GLU A 312 -53.59 25.89 -23.33
CA GLU A 312 -53.38 25.55 -24.74
C GLU A 312 -53.21 26.82 -25.60
N ILE A 313 -52.37 26.74 -26.65
CA ILE A 313 -52.57 27.49 -27.90
C ILE A 313 -52.28 26.56 -29.08
N GLU A 314 -53.29 26.26 -29.90
CA GLU A 314 -53.12 25.67 -31.23
C GLU A 314 -52.63 26.71 -32.25
N ASP A 315 -51.78 26.31 -33.20
CA ASP A 315 -51.91 26.75 -34.60
C ASP A 315 -51.48 25.63 -35.56
N SER A 316 -51.85 25.74 -36.84
CA SER A 316 -52.14 24.59 -37.69
C SER A 316 -51.49 24.64 -39.08
N GLY A 317 -50.84 23.54 -39.47
CA GLY A 317 -50.40 23.27 -40.85
C GLY A 317 -49.13 22.42 -40.90
N GLY A 318 -48.98 21.39 -41.74
CA GLY A 318 -49.90 20.89 -42.78
C GLY A 318 -49.22 20.87 -44.15
N GLY A 319 -48.32 19.90 -44.39
CA GLY A 319 -47.55 19.83 -45.63
C GLY A 319 -46.82 18.51 -45.85
N SER A 320 -47.53 17.47 -46.32
CA SER A 320 -46.90 16.21 -46.75
C SER A 320 -46.35 16.33 -48.17
N ASN A 321 -45.09 15.92 -48.40
CA ASN A 321 -44.66 15.36 -49.69
C ASN A 321 -43.37 14.51 -49.61
N ASN A 322 -43.58 13.20 -49.66
CA ASN A 322 -42.73 12.14 -50.20
C ASN A 322 -41.71 12.58 -51.29
N GLY A 323 -40.44 12.09 -51.25
CA GLY A 323 -39.39 12.65 -52.14
C GLY A 323 -38.03 11.93 -52.34
N SER A 324 -37.93 10.60 -52.24
CA SER A 324 -36.89 9.73 -52.89
C SER A 324 -35.41 10.22 -53.06
N SER A 325 -34.49 9.59 -52.30
CA SER A 325 -33.18 9.02 -52.71
C SER A 325 -32.30 9.69 -53.80
N GLY A 326 -31.04 9.99 -53.45
CA GLY A 326 -29.96 10.22 -54.42
C GLY A 326 -28.58 10.52 -53.81
N ASN A 327 -27.60 9.63 -54.01
CA ASN A 327 -26.17 9.88 -53.75
C ASN A 327 -25.67 11.06 -54.65
N ASN A 328 -24.58 11.78 -54.37
CA ASN A 328 -23.27 11.32 -53.91
C ASN A 328 -22.31 12.48 -53.54
N SER A 329 -21.28 12.17 -52.75
CA SER A 329 -19.96 12.85 -52.65
C SER A 329 -19.84 14.31 -52.17
N GLY A 330 -19.08 14.50 -51.07
CA GLY A 330 -17.89 15.37 -51.11
C GLY A 330 -17.75 16.39 -49.97
N GLY A 331 -16.78 16.17 -49.08
CA GLY A 331 -16.29 17.18 -48.12
C GLY A 331 -15.64 16.56 -46.88
N SER A 332 -14.33 16.74 -46.71
CA SER A 332 -13.63 16.37 -45.48
C SER A 332 -13.84 17.44 -44.38
N GLY A 333 -13.84 17.01 -43.12
CA GLY A 333 -13.77 17.90 -41.96
C GLY A 333 -13.54 17.09 -40.69
N ASN A 334 -12.32 17.12 -40.15
CA ASN A 334 -12.04 16.50 -38.85
C ASN A 334 -12.76 17.31 -37.76
N GLY A 335 -13.77 16.72 -37.14
CA GLY A 335 -14.18 17.11 -35.79
C GLY A 335 -13.28 16.37 -34.80
N SER A 336 -12.20 17.01 -34.35
CA SER A 336 -11.42 16.48 -33.23
C SER A 336 -12.19 16.79 -31.96
N GLY A 337 -12.97 15.82 -31.47
CA GLY A 337 -13.31 15.82 -30.05
C GLY A 337 -12.04 15.62 -29.22
N ASN A 338 -12.09 15.98 -27.95
CA ASN A 338 -11.17 15.38 -26.98
C ASN A 338 -11.64 13.94 -26.75
N ASN A 339 -11.22 13.04 -27.64
CA ASN A 339 -10.90 11.70 -27.19
C ASN A 339 -9.79 11.86 -26.16
N SER A 340 -10.07 11.55 -24.89
CA SER A 340 -9.12 10.69 -24.21
C SER A 340 -8.92 9.50 -25.14
N ILE A 341 -7.69 9.32 -25.63
CA ILE A 341 -7.34 8.07 -26.27
C ILE A 341 -7.18 7.13 -25.10
N ASN A 342 -8.11 6.19 -24.92
CA ASN A 342 -7.97 5.12 -23.94
C ASN A 342 -6.69 4.37 -24.32
N VAL A 343 -5.60 4.63 -23.58
CA VAL A 343 -4.32 3.97 -23.79
C VAL A 343 -4.43 2.62 -23.14
N LEU A 344 -4.59 1.58 -23.95
CA LEU A 344 -4.45 0.20 -23.48
C LEU A 344 -2.97 -0.09 -23.28
N PHE A 345 -2.64 -0.83 -22.21
CA PHE A 345 -1.29 -1.28 -21.91
C PHE A 345 -0.62 -1.98 -23.11
N ASP A 346 0.48 -1.40 -23.58
CA ASP A 346 1.21 -1.86 -24.75
C ASP A 346 2.30 -2.87 -24.34
N ILE A 347 2.00 -4.14 -24.58
CA ILE A 347 2.87 -5.28 -24.29
C ILE A 347 4.20 -5.22 -25.07
N GLU A 348 4.22 -4.72 -26.31
CA GLU A 348 5.45 -4.69 -27.13
C GLU A 348 6.46 -3.69 -26.53
N THR A 349 5.98 -2.53 -26.09
CA THR A 349 6.83 -1.56 -25.37
C THR A 349 7.19 -2.02 -23.96
N ALA A 350 6.30 -2.70 -23.23
CA ALA A 350 6.60 -3.27 -21.91
C ALA A 350 7.71 -4.34 -21.97
N VAL A 351 7.67 -5.22 -22.98
CA VAL A 351 8.78 -6.14 -23.29
C VAL A 351 10.03 -5.35 -23.67
N GLY A 352 9.89 -4.30 -24.48
CA GLY A 352 10.98 -3.38 -24.85
C GLY A 352 11.69 -2.77 -23.64
N PHE A 353 10.94 -2.36 -22.61
CA PHE A 353 11.48 -1.89 -21.33
C PHE A 353 12.32 -2.98 -20.66
N LEU A 354 11.75 -4.17 -20.42
CA LEU A 354 12.47 -5.27 -19.77
C LEU A 354 13.75 -5.65 -20.53
N LEU A 355 13.69 -5.79 -21.85
CA LEU A 355 14.86 -6.09 -22.67
C LEU A 355 15.90 -4.96 -22.72
N SER A 356 15.55 -3.73 -22.31
CA SER A 356 16.48 -2.60 -22.22
C SER A 356 17.23 -2.53 -20.87
N VAL A 357 16.67 -3.12 -19.80
CA VAL A 357 17.27 -3.19 -18.45
C VAL A 357 17.78 -4.60 -18.09
N GLN A 358 17.76 -5.52 -19.05
CA GLN A 358 18.37 -6.86 -18.91
C GLN A 358 19.90 -6.78 -18.89
N ASN A 359 20.52 -7.46 -17.91
CA ASN A 359 21.98 -7.54 -17.76
C ASN A 359 22.63 -8.44 -18.83
N GLU A 360 23.96 -8.30 -19.03
CA GLU A 360 24.71 -9.10 -20.03
C GLU A 360 24.66 -10.63 -19.79
N ASP A 361 24.38 -11.07 -18.56
CA ASP A 361 24.21 -12.49 -18.21
C ASP A 361 22.77 -13.00 -18.44
N GLY A 362 21.83 -12.11 -18.80
CA GLY A 362 20.41 -12.38 -18.96
C GLY A 362 19.56 -12.11 -17.71
N GLY A 363 20.17 -11.78 -16.57
CA GLY A 363 19.47 -11.54 -15.31
C GLY A 363 18.93 -10.11 -15.15
N PHE A 364 18.19 -9.91 -14.06
CA PHE A 364 17.60 -8.62 -13.66
C PHE A 364 17.92 -8.34 -12.19
N ASN A 365 19.12 -7.83 -11.90
CA ASN A 365 19.61 -7.31 -10.59
C ASN A 365 19.62 -8.29 -9.38
N ALA A 366 18.53 -8.99 -9.10
CA ALA A 366 18.39 -10.04 -8.11
C ALA A 366 17.46 -11.16 -8.61
N ASN A 367 17.52 -12.33 -7.97
CA ASN A 367 16.75 -13.51 -8.39
C ASN A 367 15.23 -13.27 -8.37
N LEU A 368 14.73 -12.52 -7.38
CA LEU A 368 13.32 -12.12 -7.28
C LEU A 368 12.78 -11.51 -8.58
N TYR A 369 13.43 -10.45 -9.06
CA TYR A 369 13.03 -9.74 -10.27
C TYR A 369 13.31 -10.56 -11.53
N THR A 370 14.40 -11.34 -11.54
CA THR A 370 14.77 -12.21 -12.67
C THR A 370 13.72 -13.29 -12.93
N ASP A 371 13.26 -13.96 -11.88
CA ASP A 371 12.29 -15.06 -11.98
C ASP A 371 10.90 -14.54 -12.38
N TRP A 372 10.47 -13.39 -11.83
CA TRP A 372 9.20 -12.76 -12.24
C TRP A 372 9.24 -12.19 -13.66
N ALA A 373 10.34 -11.55 -14.07
CA ALA A 373 10.52 -11.08 -15.44
C ALA A 373 10.55 -12.24 -16.45
N VAL A 374 11.09 -13.39 -16.05
CA VAL A 374 11.02 -14.63 -16.82
C VAL A 374 9.57 -15.11 -17.01
N ILE A 375 8.74 -15.13 -15.97
CA ILE A 375 7.33 -15.52 -16.07
C ILE A 375 6.55 -14.53 -16.95
N GLY A 376 6.81 -13.23 -16.80
CA GLY A 376 6.27 -12.18 -17.69
C GLY A 376 6.64 -12.39 -19.16
N LEU A 377 7.93 -12.51 -19.47
CA LEU A 377 8.42 -12.71 -20.84
C LEU A 377 7.98 -14.06 -21.44
N ALA A 378 7.88 -15.12 -20.64
CA ALA A 378 7.39 -16.43 -21.07
C ALA A 378 5.92 -16.39 -21.51
N SER A 379 5.07 -15.60 -20.82
CA SER A 379 3.66 -15.46 -21.18
C SER A 379 3.46 -15.03 -22.65
N VAL A 380 4.37 -14.18 -23.16
CA VAL A 380 4.38 -13.64 -24.53
C VAL A 380 5.39 -14.33 -25.47
N ASN A 381 6.12 -15.34 -24.98
CA ASN A 381 7.16 -16.13 -25.69
C ASN A 381 8.50 -15.39 -25.96
N GLU A 382 8.76 -14.26 -25.32
CA GLU A 382 9.98 -13.44 -25.53
C GLU A 382 11.17 -13.92 -24.67
N ILE A 383 11.39 -15.24 -24.69
CA ILE A 383 12.43 -15.92 -23.92
C ILE A 383 13.70 -16.16 -24.75
N ASN A 384 14.86 -16.01 -24.12
CA ASN A 384 16.17 -16.13 -24.75
C ASN A 384 17.11 -17.05 -23.95
N ASN A 385 18.22 -17.51 -24.57
CA ASN A 385 19.11 -18.47 -23.92
C ASN A 385 19.82 -17.90 -22.69
N SER A 386 20.11 -16.60 -22.66
CA SER A 386 20.70 -15.92 -21.50
C SER A 386 19.74 -15.87 -20.31
N LEU A 387 18.43 -15.68 -20.52
CA LEU A 387 17.41 -15.87 -19.47
C LEU A 387 17.43 -17.30 -18.92
N LYS A 388 17.46 -18.31 -19.81
CA LYS A 388 17.55 -19.71 -19.41
C LYS A 388 18.82 -20.00 -18.60
N ASP A 389 19.98 -19.53 -19.08
CA ASP A 389 21.26 -19.72 -18.38
C ASP A 389 21.31 -18.93 -17.05
N SER A 390 20.73 -17.73 -16.96
CA SER A 390 20.69 -16.94 -15.73
C SER A 390 19.88 -17.66 -14.63
N VAL A 391 18.61 -18.02 -14.88
CA VAL A 391 17.77 -18.74 -13.91
C VAL A 391 18.41 -20.08 -13.53
N LYS A 392 18.85 -20.86 -14.53
CA LYS A 392 19.42 -22.21 -14.33
C LYS A 392 20.70 -22.24 -13.49
N ASN A 393 21.52 -21.19 -13.54
CA ASN A 393 22.78 -21.10 -12.79
C ASN A 393 22.69 -20.23 -11.52
N SER A 394 21.57 -19.52 -11.30
CA SER A 394 21.29 -18.79 -10.06
C SER A 394 21.03 -19.72 -8.88
N SER A 395 21.44 -19.34 -7.66
CA SER A 395 21.09 -20.05 -6.42
C SER A 395 19.72 -19.61 -5.87
N VAL A 396 18.91 -20.53 -5.38
CA VAL A 396 17.73 -20.22 -4.55
C VAL A 396 18.12 -20.14 -3.07
N SER A 397 17.27 -19.53 -2.22
CA SER A 397 17.45 -19.60 -0.77
C SER A 397 16.80 -20.87 -0.21
N SER A 398 16.95 -21.11 1.10
CA SER A 398 16.29 -22.24 1.77
C SER A 398 14.79 -22.05 2.01
N ASP A 399 14.27 -20.84 1.76
CA ASP A 399 12.87 -20.47 1.97
C ASP A 399 11.93 -21.14 0.94
N LEU A 400 10.73 -21.52 1.37
CA LEU A 400 9.77 -22.25 0.53
C LEU A 400 9.19 -21.37 -0.60
N TYR A 401 8.83 -20.12 -0.31
CA TYR A 401 8.28 -19.20 -1.29
C TYR A 401 9.30 -18.89 -2.39
N ASP A 402 10.58 -18.73 -2.02
CA ASP A 402 11.69 -18.62 -2.98
C ASP A 402 11.83 -19.86 -3.88
N LYS A 403 11.69 -21.08 -3.33
CA LYS A 403 11.74 -22.34 -4.11
C LYS A 403 10.54 -22.50 -5.04
N LEU A 404 9.34 -22.18 -4.57
CA LEU A 404 8.11 -22.20 -5.37
C LEU A 404 8.23 -21.25 -6.57
N ARG A 405 8.61 -20.00 -6.29
CA ARG A 405 8.85 -18.97 -7.31
C ARG A 405 9.97 -19.34 -8.30
N LYS A 406 11.04 -20.01 -7.83
CA LYS A 406 12.11 -20.56 -8.69
C LYS A 406 11.60 -21.71 -9.57
N ALA A 407 10.79 -22.61 -9.03
CA ALA A 407 10.18 -23.72 -9.78
C ALA A 407 9.25 -23.19 -10.88
N MET A 408 8.42 -22.19 -10.58
CA MET A 408 7.60 -21.48 -11.58
C MET A 408 8.45 -20.87 -12.69
N ALA A 409 9.53 -20.15 -12.37
CA ALA A 409 10.40 -19.55 -13.38
C ALA A 409 11.13 -20.60 -14.26
N LEU A 410 11.51 -21.75 -13.69
CA LEU A 410 12.06 -22.88 -14.46
C LEU A 410 11.00 -23.51 -15.38
N MET A 411 9.79 -23.72 -14.88
CA MET A 411 8.67 -24.26 -15.67
C MET A 411 8.27 -23.32 -16.82
N ALA A 412 8.20 -22.01 -16.58
CA ALA A 412 7.95 -20.99 -17.60
C ALA A 412 9.04 -20.97 -18.70
N LEU A 413 10.24 -21.46 -18.38
CA LEU A 413 11.37 -21.58 -19.30
C LEU A 413 11.49 -22.97 -19.95
N ASP A 414 10.56 -23.92 -19.81
CA ASP A 414 10.71 -25.29 -20.33
C ASP A 414 12.03 -25.93 -19.82
N LEU A 415 12.18 -25.95 -18.49
CA LEU A 415 13.28 -26.57 -17.73
C LEU A 415 12.68 -27.37 -16.55
N ASP A 416 12.95 -28.68 -16.48
CA ASP A 416 12.42 -29.58 -15.44
C ASP A 416 12.99 -29.22 -14.04
N PRO A 417 12.17 -28.72 -13.07
CA PRO A 417 12.68 -28.34 -11.75
C PRO A 417 13.22 -29.51 -10.92
N GLN A 418 13.06 -30.76 -11.37
CA GLN A 418 13.68 -31.94 -10.75
C GLN A 418 15.13 -32.18 -11.21
N GLU A 419 15.51 -31.74 -12.42
CA GLU A 419 16.76 -32.21 -13.07
C GLU A 419 17.50 -31.20 -13.95
N ASP A 420 16.84 -30.17 -14.45
CA ASP A 420 17.53 -29.07 -15.14
C ASP A 420 18.07 -28.02 -14.17
N TYR A 421 17.70 -28.07 -12.90
CA TYR A 421 18.26 -27.24 -11.83
C TYR A 421 19.36 -27.97 -11.03
N THR A 422 20.09 -27.26 -10.16
CA THR A 422 21.14 -27.85 -9.30
C THR A 422 20.58 -28.65 -8.12
N GLU A 423 19.34 -28.38 -7.74
CA GLU A 423 18.58 -29.00 -6.65
C GLU A 423 17.26 -29.57 -7.21
N ASN A 424 16.70 -30.59 -6.55
CA ASN A 424 15.43 -31.21 -6.96
C ASN A 424 14.28 -30.48 -6.28
N LEU A 425 13.83 -29.36 -6.86
CA LEU A 425 12.89 -28.46 -6.18
C LEU A 425 11.56 -29.12 -5.85
N LEU A 426 11.09 -30.09 -6.64
CA LEU A 426 9.88 -30.86 -6.32
C LEU A 426 10.06 -31.71 -5.04
N GLU A 427 11.21 -32.37 -4.87
CA GLU A 427 11.49 -33.15 -3.66
C GLU A 427 11.65 -32.25 -2.43
N GLU A 428 12.15 -31.02 -2.59
CA GLU A 428 12.22 -30.05 -1.50
C GLU A 428 10.85 -29.46 -1.15
N ILE A 429 10.05 -29.03 -2.13
CA ILE A 429 8.67 -28.54 -1.91
C ILE A 429 7.82 -29.61 -1.21
N LEU A 430 7.82 -30.85 -1.72
CA LEU A 430 7.11 -31.98 -1.09
C LEU A 430 7.62 -32.33 0.32
N SER A 431 8.82 -31.89 0.71
CA SER A 431 9.36 -32.12 2.05
C SER A 431 8.86 -31.14 3.12
N GLU A 432 8.26 -30.01 2.71
CA GLU A 432 7.66 -29.01 3.60
C GLU A 432 6.15 -29.28 3.85
N PHE A 433 5.57 -30.35 3.28
CA PHE A 433 4.20 -30.78 3.57
C PHE A 433 4.11 -31.47 4.94
N ASP A 434 3.34 -30.91 5.88
CA ASP A 434 3.25 -31.41 7.25
C ASP A 434 2.20 -32.52 7.47
N GLY A 435 1.44 -32.86 6.43
CA GLY A 435 0.25 -33.73 6.49
C GLY A 435 -1.09 -32.99 6.46
N GLN A 436 -1.08 -31.65 6.44
CA GLN A 436 -2.24 -30.77 6.32
C GLN A 436 -1.97 -29.59 5.36
N GLN A 437 -0.77 -29.00 5.41
CA GLN A 437 -0.41 -27.77 4.69
C GLN A 437 1.09 -27.73 4.31
N PHE A 438 1.48 -26.78 3.47
CA PHE A 438 2.86 -26.54 3.01
C PHE A 438 3.48 -25.30 3.68
N GLY A 439 4.53 -25.51 4.47
CA GLY A 439 5.29 -24.39 5.07
C GLY A 439 4.78 -23.97 6.45
N ASP A 440 4.59 -22.66 6.67
CA ASP A 440 4.17 -22.11 7.95
C ASP A 440 2.63 -22.05 8.07
N PRO A 441 2.00 -22.79 9.00
CA PRO A 441 0.55 -22.89 9.12
C PRO A 441 -0.16 -21.59 9.55
N TYR A 442 0.57 -20.52 9.90
CA TYR A 442 -0.04 -19.20 10.07
C TYR A 442 -0.46 -18.60 8.72
N TYR A 443 0.37 -18.72 7.68
CA TYR A 443 0.08 -18.21 6.35
C TYR A 443 -0.71 -19.23 5.49
N PHE A 444 -0.84 -18.94 4.20
CA PHE A 444 -1.50 -19.78 3.19
C PHE A 444 -1.10 -19.41 1.75
N ASN A 445 -0.23 -18.40 1.57
CA ASN A 445 0.37 -18.09 0.28
C ASN A 445 1.25 -19.26 -0.20
N ASP A 446 1.98 -19.89 0.72
CA ASP A 446 2.86 -21.02 0.44
C ASP A 446 2.06 -22.20 -0.12
N ASP A 447 0.91 -22.53 0.49
CA ASP A 447 -0.07 -23.50 -0.01
C ASP A 447 -0.61 -23.17 -1.40
N ILE A 448 -1.02 -21.90 -1.63
CA ILE A 448 -1.54 -21.44 -2.93
C ILE A 448 -0.50 -21.62 -4.04
N PHE A 449 0.75 -21.22 -3.79
CA PHE A 449 1.83 -21.36 -4.77
C PHE A 449 2.32 -22.81 -4.90
N ALA A 450 2.29 -23.62 -3.84
CA ALA A 450 2.53 -25.06 -3.91
C ALA A 450 1.49 -25.76 -4.78
N LEU A 451 0.21 -25.43 -4.60
CA LEU A 451 -0.89 -26.00 -5.37
C LEU A 451 -0.78 -25.68 -6.88
N ILE A 452 -0.30 -24.49 -7.25
CA ILE A 452 0.02 -24.13 -8.65
C ILE A 452 1.17 -25.00 -9.19
N VAL A 453 2.29 -25.08 -8.47
CA VAL A 453 3.47 -25.85 -8.92
C VAL A 453 3.17 -27.36 -9.02
N LEU A 454 2.37 -27.91 -8.11
CA LEU A 454 2.00 -29.33 -8.12
C LEU A 454 1.06 -29.70 -9.28
N GLN A 455 0.14 -28.81 -9.68
CA GLN A 455 -0.71 -29.01 -10.86
C GLN A 455 0.13 -29.19 -12.14
N ASN A 456 1.11 -28.31 -12.39
CA ASN A 456 2.03 -28.46 -13.54
C ASN A 456 3.05 -29.60 -13.38
N PHE A 457 3.04 -30.38 -12.29
CA PHE A 457 3.71 -31.69 -12.19
C PHE A 457 2.78 -32.89 -12.39
N GLY A 458 1.48 -32.67 -12.60
CA GLY A 458 0.46 -33.71 -12.74
C GLY A 458 0.07 -34.36 -11.41
N PHE A 459 -0.01 -33.58 -10.33
CA PHE A 459 -0.77 -33.96 -9.13
C PHE A 459 -2.25 -33.59 -9.32
N ASP A 460 -3.14 -34.39 -8.73
CA ASP A 460 -4.59 -34.23 -8.81
C ASP A 460 -5.24 -34.31 -7.40
N GLU A 461 -6.54 -34.09 -7.30
CA GLU A 461 -7.28 -34.12 -6.03
C GLU A 461 -7.36 -35.52 -5.38
N GLY A 462 -6.84 -36.55 -6.05
CA GLY A 462 -6.60 -37.88 -5.51
C GLY A 462 -5.29 -38.01 -4.72
N ASP A 463 -4.38 -37.03 -4.79
CA ASP A 463 -3.18 -36.97 -3.95
C ASP A 463 -3.48 -36.37 -2.56
N GLU A 464 -2.80 -36.89 -1.52
CA GLU A 464 -3.05 -36.47 -0.13
C GLU A 464 -2.52 -35.05 0.11
N GLU A 465 -1.39 -34.73 -0.51
CA GLU A 465 -0.76 -33.42 -0.55
C GLU A 465 -1.71 -32.35 -1.11
N VAL A 466 -2.26 -32.56 -2.31
CA VAL A 466 -3.19 -31.61 -2.96
C VAL A 466 -4.49 -31.49 -2.17
N SER A 467 -5.15 -32.60 -1.86
CA SER A 467 -6.47 -32.57 -1.21
C SER A 467 -6.44 -31.99 0.21
N LYS A 468 -5.33 -32.14 0.96
CA LYS A 468 -5.15 -31.45 2.25
C LYS A 468 -4.87 -29.95 2.08
N THR A 469 -4.09 -29.58 1.08
CA THR A 469 -3.79 -28.17 0.75
C THR A 469 -5.07 -27.42 0.34
N ILE A 470 -5.96 -28.05 -0.45
CA ILE A 470 -7.28 -27.49 -0.80
C ILE A 470 -8.14 -27.29 0.44
N ASP A 471 -8.28 -28.31 1.32
CA ASP A 471 -9.00 -28.18 2.60
C ASP A 471 -8.45 -27.00 3.43
N PHE A 472 -7.12 -26.86 3.49
CA PHE A 472 -6.45 -25.82 4.28
C PHE A 472 -6.70 -24.42 3.71
N ILE A 473 -6.49 -24.21 2.40
CA ILE A 473 -6.75 -22.92 1.75
C ILE A 473 -8.22 -22.53 1.95
N ILE A 474 -9.18 -23.43 1.71
CA ILE A 474 -10.60 -23.14 1.93
C ILE A 474 -10.88 -22.78 3.40
N SER A 475 -10.24 -23.47 4.37
CA SER A 475 -10.39 -23.17 5.80
C SER A 475 -9.85 -21.80 6.23
N LYS A 476 -9.01 -21.16 5.41
CA LYS A 476 -8.46 -19.81 5.60
C LYS A 476 -9.29 -18.71 4.93
N GLN A 477 -10.32 -19.05 4.14
CA GLN A 477 -11.16 -18.05 3.48
C GLN A 477 -12.00 -17.26 4.49
N SER A 478 -12.01 -15.94 4.35
CA SER A 478 -12.76 -15.02 5.22
C SER A 478 -14.28 -15.05 4.98
N GLY A 479 -15.03 -14.36 5.84
CA GLY A 479 -16.48 -14.17 5.70
C GLY A 479 -16.88 -13.47 4.39
N SER A 480 -16.07 -12.52 3.92
CA SER A 480 -16.27 -11.78 2.68
C SER A 480 -15.87 -12.55 1.41
N GLY A 481 -15.22 -13.72 1.55
CA GLY A 481 -14.69 -14.52 0.44
C GLY A 481 -13.23 -14.27 0.10
N SER A 482 -12.55 -13.38 0.83
CA SER A 482 -11.15 -13.06 0.62
C SER A 482 -10.19 -14.06 1.27
N TRP A 483 -8.95 -13.99 0.80
CA TRP A 483 -7.76 -14.42 1.51
C TRP A 483 -6.91 -13.15 1.75
N GLU A 484 -7.19 -12.47 2.86
CA GLU A 484 -6.63 -11.15 3.25
C GLU A 484 -6.90 -10.02 2.24
N GLY A 485 -6.24 -10.00 1.08
CA GLY A 485 -6.31 -8.93 0.08
C GLY A 485 -6.65 -9.39 -1.34
N ILE A 486 -6.71 -8.44 -2.28
CA ILE A 486 -6.99 -8.71 -3.71
C ILE A 486 -5.99 -9.71 -4.29
N ASP A 487 -4.70 -9.51 -4.03
CA ASP A 487 -3.59 -10.31 -4.53
C ASP A 487 -3.73 -11.78 -4.13
N LEU A 488 -3.67 -12.11 -2.83
CA LEU A 488 -3.79 -13.51 -2.40
C LEU A 488 -5.16 -14.13 -2.72
N THR A 489 -6.24 -13.35 -2.78
CA THR A 489 -7.54 -13.83 -3.29
C THR A 489 -7.48 -14.21 -4.76
N ALA A 490 -6.79 -13.42 -5.59
CA ALA A 490 -6.61 -13.68 -7.01
C ALA A 490 -5.67 -14.86 -7.30
N ALA A 491 -4.67 -15.06 -6.45
CA ALA A 491 -3.81 -16.24 -6.49
C ALA A 491 -4.58 -17.51 -6.06
N ALA A 492 -5.40 -17.43 -5.01
CA ALA A 492 -6.26 -18.53 -4.59
C ALA A 492 -7.27 -18.94 -5.69
N ILE A 493 -7.87 -17.98 -6.40
CA ILE A 493 -8.73 -18.28 -7.57
C ILE A 493 -7.94 -19.07 -8.63
N GLN A 494 -6.76 -18.59 -9.03
CA GLN A 494 -5.93 -19.29 -10.01
C GLN A 494 -5.52 -20.70 -9.56
N ALA A 495 -5.22 -20.89 -8.28
CA ALA A 495 -4.80 -22.19 -7.74
C ALA A 495 -5.97 -23.19 -7.58
N LEU A 496 -7.20 -22.71 -7.32
CA LEU A 496 -8.35 -23.54 -7.00
C LEU A 496 -9.30 -23.82 -8.19
N VAL A 497 -9.35 -22.96 -9.21
CA VAL A 497 -10.43 -23.02 -10.24
C VAL A 497 -10.46 -24.31 -11.07
N GLU A 498 -9.31 -24.96 -11.28
CA GLU A 498 -9.22 -26.23 -12.02
C GLU A 498 -9.70 -27.44 -11.18
N PHE A 499 -10.06 -27.25 -9.90
CA PHE A 499 -10.62 -28.28 -8.99
C PHE A 499 -12.13 -28.07 -8.71
N ASP A 500 -12.90 -27.60 -9.69
CA ASP A 500 -14.32 -27.22 -9.53
C ASP A 500 -15.25 -28.33 -8.99
N ASP A 501 -14.95 -29.59 -9.36
CA ASP A 501 -15.60 -30.84 -8.90
C ASP A 501 -15.24 -31.24 -7.44
N TYR A 502 -14.28 -30.58 -6.78
CA TYR A 502 -13.94 -30.84 -5.36
C TYR A 502 -14.94 -30.14 -4.41
N ASP A 503 -15.23 -30.78 -3.28
CA ASP A 503 -16.19 -30.24 -2.30
C ASP A 503 -15.77 -28.84 -1.82
N GLU A 504 -16.76 -27.94 -1.73
CA GLU A 504 -16.62 -26.52 -1.36
C GLU A 504 -15.80 -25.60 -2.31
N VAL A 505 -14.88 -26.09 -3.16
CA VAL A 505 -14.05 -25.28 -4.09
C VAL A 505 -14.91 -24.33 -4.94
N SER A 506 -15.89 -24.86 -5.66
CA SER A 506 -16.81 -24.06 -6.49
C SER A 506 -17.49 -22.93 -5.71
N SER A 507 -17.77 -23.12 -4.40
CA SER A 507 -18.34 -22.07 -3.55
C SER A 507 -17.29 -21.10 -3.02
N ALA A 508 -16.06 -21.53 -2.79
CA ALA A 508 -14.97 -20.66 -2.36
C ALA A 508 -14.59 -19.69 -3.49
N VAL A 509 -14.34 -20.20 -4.70
CA VAL A 509 -14.04 -19.43 -5.91
C VAL A 509 -15.18 -18.44 -6.24
N SER A 510 -16.44 -18.86 -6.12
CA SER A 510 -17.59 -17.97 -6.34
C SER A 510 -17.63 -16.76 -5.39
N LYS A 511 -17.27 -16.92 -4.10
CA LYS A 511 -17.19 -15.77 -3.18
C LYS A 511 -15.99 -14.88 -3.53
N ALA A 512 -14.87 -15.49 -3.90
CA ALA A 512 -13.63 -14.80 -4.22
C ALA A 512 -13.75 -13.91 -5.48
N GLU A 513 -14.44 -14.37 -6.53
CA GLU A 513 -14.86 -13.52 -7.66
C GLU A 513 -15.60 -12.29 -7.15
N ASN A 514 -16.64 -12.49 -6.35
CA ASN A 514 -17.47 -11.41 -5.82
C ASN A 514 -16.69 -10.44 -4.93
N PHE A 515 -15.71 -10.92 -4.16
CA PHE A 515 -14.84 -10.06 -3.35
C PHE A 515 -14.00 -9.10 -4.23
N ILE A 516 -13.32 -9.63 -5.24
CA ILE A 516 -12.47 -8.83 -6.14
C ILE A 516 -13.31 -7.89 -7.00
N LYS A 517 -14.36 -8.42 -7.64
CA LYS A 517 -15.24 -7.71 -8.59
C LYS A 517 -15.91 -6.49 -7.98
N ASN A 518 -16.39 -6.59 -6.72
CA ASN A 518 -17.02 -5.48 -6.02
C ASN A 518 -16.00 -4.43 -5.52
N ARG A 519 -14.70 -4.75 -5.48
CA ARG A 519 -13.60 -3.84 -5.10
C ARG A 519 -12.87 -3.22 -6.30
N GLN A 520 -13.38 -3.36 -7.53
CA GLN A 520 -12.80 -2.67 -8.69
C GLN A 520 -13.18 -1.18 -8.70
N ASN A 521 -12.19 -0.32 -8.93
CA ASN A 521 -12.39 1.12 -9.03
C ASN A 521 -12.99 1.51 -10.40
N PRO A 522 -13.64 2.69 -10.52
CA PRO A 522 -14.19 3.18 -11.79
C PRO A 522 -13.17 3.36 -12.93
N ASN A 523 -11.87 3.48 -12.61
CA ASN A 523 -10.79 3.53 -13.59
C ASN A 523 -10.33 2.14 -14.08
N GLY A 524 -10.94 1.05 -13.59
CA GLY A 524 -10.60 -0.33 -13.94
C GLY A 524 -9.52 -0.98 -13.07
N GLY A 525 -8.82 -0.23 -12.22
CA GLY A 525 -7.77 -0.77 -11.34
C GLY A 525 -8.27 -1.23 -9.96
N TRP A 526 -7.38 -1.90 -9.22
CA TRP A 526 -7.51 -2.25 -7.81
C TRP A 526 -6.45 -1.52 -6.98
N SER A 527 -6.61 -0.21 -6.88
CA SER A 527 -5.74 0.78 -6.22
C SER A 527 -4.30 0.90 -6.77
N ASN A 528 -3.57 -0.20 -6.98
CA ASN A 528 -2.19 -0.23 -7.45
C ASN A 528 -1.98 -1.22 -8.63
N VAL A 529 -0.81 -1.15 -9.27
CA VAL A 529 -0.44 -1.97 -10.45
C VAL A 529 -0.29 -3.46 -10.15
N TYR A 530 0.18 -3.84 -8.96
CA TYR A 530 0.42 -5.25 -8.58
C TYR A 530 -0.91 -5.97 -8.37
N SER A 531 -1.76 -5.44 -7.49
CA SER A 531 -3.10 -5.97 -7.22
C SER A 531 -3.98 -5.99 -8.48
N THR A 532 -3.84 -4.99 -9.36
CA THR A 532 -4.54 -4.97 -10.66
C THR A 532 -4.09 -6.09 -11.58
N ALA A 533 -2.78 -6.32 -11.72
CA ALA A 533 -2.26 -7.40 -12.55
C ALA A 533 -2.65 -8.79 -12.01
N TRP A 534 -2.71 -8.97 -10.68
CA TRP A 534 -3.16 -10.22 -10.09
C TRP A 534 -4.67 -10.43 -10.28
N ALA A 535 -5.50 -9.41 -10.04
CA ALA A 535 -6.94 -9.45 -10.31
C ALA A 535 -7.26 -9.78 -11.78
N MET A 536 -6.50 -9.23 -12.73
CA MET A 536 -6.59 -9.59 -14.15
C MET A 536 -6.30 -11.08 -14.41
N MET A 537 -5.29 -11.67 -13.78
CA MET A 537 -5.02 -13.12 -13.94
C MET A 537 -6.14 -13.98 -13.34
N ALA A 538 -6.82 -13.50 -12.29
CA ALA A 538 -8.05 -14.13 -11.80
C ALA A 538 -9.25 -13.95 -12.75
N MET A 539 -9.38 -12.81 -13.45
CA MET A 539 -10.36 -12.66 -14.53
C MET A 539 -10.11 -13.68 -15.65
N SER A 540 -8.86 -13.83 -16.10
CA SER A 540 -8.49 -14.84 -17.11
C SER A 540 -8.76 -16.27 -16.62
N ALA A 541 -8.47 -16.58 -15.36
CA ALA A 541 -8.76 -17.88 -14.74
C ALA A 541 -10.27 -18.20 -14.71
N LEU A 542 -11.11 -17.20 -14.48
CA LEU A 542 -12.57 -17.30 -14.51
C LEU A 542 -13.15 -17.20 -15.93
N SER A 543 -12.32 -17.12 -16.97
CA SER A 543 -12.71 -16.91 -18.37
C SER A 543 -13.53 -15.63 -18.62
N HIS A 544 -13.25 -14.57 -17.87
CA HIS A 544 -13.79 -13.22 -18.08
C HIS A 544 -12.99 -12.43 -19.12
N ASP A 545 -13.70 -11.66 -19.96
CA ASP A 545 -13.09 -10.59 -20.76
C ASP A 545 -12.77 -9.39 -19.85
N PHE A 546 -11.73 -8.61 -20.14
CA PHE A 546 -11.26 -7.54 -19.24
C PHE A 546 -12.25 -6.37 -19.07
N ASP A 547 -13.29 -6.26 -19.91
CA ASP A 547 -14.38 -5.29 -19.79
C ASP A 547 -15.70 -5.87 -19.21
N ASP A 548 -15.71 -7.11 -18.70
CA ASP A 548 -16.90 -7.75 -18.08
C ASP A 548 -17.36 -7.10 -16.75
N TRP A 549 -16.51 -6.31 -16.09
CA TRP A 549 -16.71 -5.82 -14.72
C TRP A 549 -17.02 -4.30 -14.68
N ARG A 550 -16.42 -3.50 -13.79
CA ARG A 550 -16.76 -2.07 -13.59
C ARG A 550 -15.99 -1.13 -14.52
N GLY A 551 -14.78 -1.51 -14.91
CA GLY A 551 -13.91 -0.75 -15.81
C GLY A 551 -12.81 -1.66 -16.39
N ASN A 552 -12.04 -1.15 -17.34
CA ASN A 552 -11.04 -1.96 -18.05
C ASN A 552 -9.64 -1.80 -17.42
N PRO A 553 -9.05 -2.86 -16.81
CA PRO A 553 -7.73 -2.77 -16.18
C PRO A 553 -6.58 -2.58 -17.17
N LEU A 554 -6.76 -2.89 -18.47
CA LEU A 554 -5.78 -2.54 -19.49
C LEU A 554 -5.69 -1.03 -19.72
N GLU A 555 -6.77 -0.28 -19.49
CA GLU A 555 -6.77 1.18 -19.58
C GLU A 555 -6.05 1.78 -18.37
N TYR A 556 -6.34 1.30 -17.15
CA TYR A 556 -5.59 1.66 -15.93
C TYR A 556 -4.08 1.42 -16.08
N LEU A 557 -3.66 0.24 -16.54
CA LEU A 557 -2.24 -0.07 -16.71
C LEU A 557 -1.59 0.73 -17.85
N GLY A 558 -2.34 1.06 -18.91
CA GLY A 558 -1.83 1.88 -20.02
C GLY A 558 -1.73 3.37 -19.69
N GLU A 559 -2.62 3.93 -18.85
CA GLU A 559 -2.48 5.29 -18.31
C GLU A 559 -1.24 5.45 -17.41
N LEU A 560 -0.84 4.38 -16.72
CA LEU A 560 0.37 4.33 -15.88
C LEU A 560 1.65 3.97 -16.64
N GLN A 561 1.56 3.60 -17.93
CA GLN A 561 2.69 3.20 -18.74
C GLN A 561 3.48 4.40 -19.26
N ASN A 562 4.80 4.39 -19.04
CA ASN A 562 5.68 5.48 -19.47
C ASN A 562 6.15 5.34 -20.93
N GLU A 563 6.71 6.41 -21.50
CA GLU A 563 7.25 6.46 -22.88
C GLU A 563 8.37 5.44 -23.17
N ASP A 564 9.01 4.87 -22.14
CA ASP A 564 10.00 3.79 -22.26
C ASP A 564 9.38 2.38 -22.19
N GLY A 565 8.06 2.28 -22.01
CA GLY A 565 7.27 1.05 -21.89
C GLY A 565 7.13 0.50 -20.47
N GLY A 566 7.93 0.96 -19.50
CA GLY A 566 7.91 0.46 -18.13
C GLY A 566 6.93 1.22 -17.23
N LEU A 567 6.25 0.51 -16.32
CA LEU A 567 5.40 1.12 -15.28
C LEU A 567 6.21 1.84 -14.20
N LEU A 568 5.53 2.49 -13.25
CA LEU A 568 6.09 3.09 -12.02
C LEU A 568 7.31 4.02 -12.26
N LYS A 569 7.20 4.95 -13.22
CA LYS A 569 8.29 5.82 -13.72
C LYS A 569 9.24 6.42 -12.67
N ASN A 570 8.74 6.80 -11.49
CA ASN A 570 9.48 7.51 -10.46
C ASN A 570 10.06 6.59 -9.36
N ASP A 571 9.81 5.27 -9.46
CA ASP A 571 10.24 4.24 -8.52
C ASP A 571 11.59 3.63 -8.95
N SER A 572 12.17 2.80 -8.09
CA SER A 572 13.38 2.02 -8.35
C SER A 572 13.24 1.13 -9.58
N GLU A 573 14.33 0.96 -10.34
CA GLU A 573 14.38 0.08 -11.51
C GLU A 573 13.89 -1.34 -11.20
N ASN A 574 14.21 -1.85 -10.00
CA ASN A 574 13.73 -3.13 -9.49
C ASN A 574 12.20 -3.21 -9.41
N ASN A 575 11.54 -2.21 -8.81
CA ASN A 575 10.08 -2.15 -8.72
C ASN A 575 9.45 -1.98 -10.10
N ARG A 576 10.05 -1.16 -10.98
CA ARG A 576 9.62 -1.00 -12.38
C ARG A 576 9.71 -2.31 -13.17
N ILE A 577 10.79 -3.09 -13.00
CA ILE A 577 10.93 -4.43 -13.57
C ILE A 577 9.79 -5.32 -13.04
N TRP A 578 9.59 -5.36 -11.72
CA TRP A 578 8.62 -6.25 -11.08
C TRP A 578 7.17 -5.95 -11.50
N SER A 579 6.74 -4.69 -11.43
CA SER A 579 5.37 -4.28 -11.82
C SER A 579 5.10 -4.50 -13.30
N THR A 580 6.08 -4.22 -14.16
CA THR A 580 5.97 -4.44 -15.61
C THR A 580 5.94 -5.94 -15.93
N SER A 581 6.65 -6.77 -15.17
CA SER A 581 6.65 -8.23 -15.33
C SER A 581 5.29 -8.86 -15.04
N TYR A 582 4.65 -8.50 -13.91
CA TYR A 582 3.27 -8.93 -13.64
C TYR A 582 2.29 -8.41 -14.69
N SER A 583 2.44 -7.15 -15.12
CA SER A 583 1.51 -6.53 -16.07
C SER A 583 1.61 -7.12 -17.49
N ILE A 584 2.79 -7.58 -17.92
CA ILE A 584 2.94 -8.36 -19.15
C ILE A 584 2.25 -9.73 -19.00
N ALA A 585 2.47 -10.42 -17.88
CA ALA A 585 1.83 -11.72 -17.61
C ALA A 585 0.30 -11.61 -17.64
N SER A 586 -0.27 -10.63 -16.93
CA SER A 586 -1.71 -10.44 -16.86
C SER A 586 -2.32 -9.96 -18.16
N ALA A 587 -1.71 -8.96 -18.82
CA ALA A 587 -2.22 -8.43 -20.10
C ALA A 587 -2.12 -9.46 -21.25
N SER A 588 -1.31 -10.52 -21.11
CA SER A 588 -1.29 -11.64 -22.05
C SER A 588 -2.59 -12.46 -22.09
N GLY A 589 -3.50 -12.27 -21.11
CA GLY A 589 -4.77 -13.00 -21.01
C GLY A 589 -4.59 -14.45 -20.58
N LYS A 590 -3.58 -14.74 -19.75
CA LYS A 590 -3.23 -16.07 -19.25
C LYS A 590 -3.17 -16.11 -17.73
N THR A 591 -3.48 -17.28 -17.15
CA THR A 591 -3.14 -17.57 -15.75
C THR A 591 -1.67 -18.02 -15.62
N TRP A 592 -1.14 -18.08 -14.40
CA TRP A 592 0.18 -18.69 -14.18
C TRP A 592 0.25 -20.13 -14.67
N ILE A 593 -0.76 -20.96 -14.41
CA ILE A 593 -0.80 -22.39 -14.82
C ILE A 593 -0.65 -22.55 -16.35
N GLU A 594 -1.10 -21.56 -17.13
CA GLU A 594 -1.01 -21.53 -18.60
C GLU A 594 0.30 -20.94 -19.15
N ILE A 595 1.11 -20.33 -18.28
CA ILE A 595 2.46 -19.81 -18.58
C ILE A 595 3.51 -20.88 -18.25
N LEU A 596 3.25 -21.71 -17.24
CA LEU A 596 4.10 -22.84 -16.87
C LEU A 596 4.00 -23.98 -17.89
N ASN A 597 5.07 -24.75 -18.06
CA ASN A 597 5.05 -25.99 -18.85
C ASN A 597 4.85 -27.20 -17.92
N ASP A 598 4.16 -28.23 -18.43
CA ASP A 598 3.86 -29.44 -17.67
C ASP A 598 5.04 -30.42 -17.63
N PHE A 599 5.31 -30.95 -16.44
CA PHE A 599 6.32 -31.98 -16.17
C PHE A 599 5.66 -33.23 -15.57
N SER A 600 6.44 -34.24 -15.22
CA SER A 600 5.93 -35.47 -14.61
C SER A 600 6.81 -35.93 -13.46
N VAL A 601 6.17 -36.30 -12.35
CA VAL A 601 6.81 -36.78 -11.13
C VAL A 601 7.64 -38.04 -11.38
N LYS A 602 8.95 -37.97 -11.15
CA LYS A 602 9.84 -39.11 -11.37
C LYS A 602 9.68 -40.17 -10.27
N ASN A 603 9.57 -41.43 -10.70
CA ASN A 603 9.36 -42.61 -9.85
C ASN A 603 7.97 -42.74 -9.18
N ARG A 604 7.00 -41.85 -9.48
CA ARG A 604 5.58 -42.10 -9.17
C ARG A 604 5.19 -43.45 -9.77
N SER A 605 4.69 -44.35 -8.94
CA SER A 605 4.53 -45.77 -9.30
C SER A 605 3.10 -46.03 -9.75
N ASP A 606 2.88 -46.02 -11.07
CA ASP A 606 1.58 -46.23 -11.73
C ASP A 606 0.88 -47.52 -11.29
N ASN A 607 0.10 -47.43 -10.21
CA ASN A 607 -0.79 -48.49 -9.74
C ASN A 607 -2.15 -48.47 -10.48
N ASN A 608 -2.22 -47.79 -11.63
CA ASN A 608 -3.36 -47.85 -12.54
C ASN A 608 -2.94 -48.30 -13.95
N GLY A 609 -3.70 -49.23 -14.53
CA GLY A 609 -3.19 -50.12 -15.58
C GLY A 609 -3.35 -49.60 -17.02
N SER A 610 -2.34 -48.87 -17.52
CA SER A 610 -2.02 -48.69 -18.95
C SER A 610 -3.19 -48.58 -19.94
N ALA A 611 -3.55 -47.34 -20.25
CA ALA A 611 -4.12 -46.96 -21.54
C ALA A 611 -3.23 -45.88 -22.17
N GLU A 612 -2.75 -46.09 -23.40
CA GLU A 612 -2.02 -45.04 -24.14
C GLU A 612 -3.00 -43.92 -24.52
N SER A 613 -3.02 -42.83 -23.74
CA SER A 613 -3.70 -41.59 -24.12
C SER A 613 -2.71 -40.62 -24.72
N SER A 614 -2.98 -40.15 -25.94
CA SER A 614 -2.21 -39.09 -26.58
C SER A 614 -2.53 -37.74 -25.96
N SER A 615 -1.52 -36.92 -25.68
CA SER A 615 -1.66 -35.56 -25.13
C SER A 615 -2.79 -34.76 -25.81
N PRO A 616 -3.80 -34.27 -25.08
CA PRO A 616 -4.80 -33.38 -25.64
C PRO A 616 -4.15 -32.02 -25.91
N THR A 617 -4.10 -31.60 -27.17
CA THR A 617 -3.69 -30.23 -27.50
C THR A 617 -4.79 -29.27 -27.01
N ARG A 618 -4.52 -28.52 -25.94
CA ARG A 618 -5.42 -27.50 -25.37
C ARG A 618 -5.68 -26.44 -26.45
N SER A 619 -6.86 -26.47 -27.07
CA SER A 619 -7.22 -25.65 -28.22
C SER A 619 -8.51 -24.87 -27.96
N LEU A 620 -8.43 -23.54 -27.93
CA LEU A 620 -9.60 -22.67 -27.88
C LEU A 620 -10.55 -23.00 -29.04
N SER A 621 -11.82 -23.24 -28.72
CA SER A 621 -12.88 -23.56 -29.69
C SER A 621 -14.00 -22.53 -29.59
N THR A 622 -13.85 -21.41 -30.29
CA THR A 622 -14.90 -20.41 -30.43
C THR A 622 -16.19 -21.01 -31.00
N SER A 623 -17.33 -20.56 -30.49
CA SER A 623 -18.63 -21.14 -30.83
C SER A 623 -19.27 -20.44 -32.04
N GLU A 624 -19.44 -21.16 -33.14
CA GLU A 624 -20.40 -20.80 -34.19
C GLU A 624 -21.24 -22.02 -34.61
N SER A 625 -22.53 -21.79 -34.85
CA SER A 625 -23.51 -22.86 -35.08
C SER A 625 -23.59 -23.30 -36.55
N ALA A 626 -23.83 -24.60 -36.81
CA ALA A 626 -25.02 -25.03 -37.56
C ALA A 626 -25.18 -26.56 -37.75
N ASP A 627 -26.45 -26.98 -37.58
CA ASP A 627 -27.16 -28.10 -38.24
C ASP A 627 -26.82 -29.58 -37.91
N SER A 628 -27.81 -30.44 -38.13
CA SER A 628 -27.85 -31.88 -37.82
C SER A 628 -28.06 -32.69 -39.12
N PRO A 629 -27.87 -34.04 -39.14
CA PRO A 629 -29.01 -34.91 -38.81
C PRO A 629 -28.70 -36.33 -38.24
N ASP A 630 -29.68 -36.87 -37.50
CA ASP A 630 -30.11 -38.28 -37.33
C ASP A 630 -29.10 -39.46 -37.41
N GLY A 631 -29.09 -40.32 -36.37
CA GLY A 631 -28.27 -41.55 -36.29
C GLY A 631 -28.73 -42.61 -35.26
N ASP A 632 -30.01 -42.99 -35.27
CA ASP A 632 -30.72 -43.85 -34.29
C ASP A 632 -30.17 -45.29 -34.06
N LEU A 633 -30.59 -45.91 -32.94
CA LEU A 633 -30.69 -47.36 -32.58
C LEU A 633 -29.63 -48.10 -31.71
N VAL A 634 -29.91 -48.10 -30.38
CA VAL A 634 -30.43 -49.27 -29.60
C VAL A 634 -29.52 -50.48 -29.20
N THR A 635 -29.11 -50.50 -27.91
CA THR A 635 -29.02 -51.64 -26.94
C THR A 635 -28.08 -52.85 -27.24
N SER A 636 -27.59 -53.68 -26.31
CA SER A 636 -28.17 -54.22 -25.05
C SER A 636 -27.16 -55.05 -24.20
N ASN A 637 -27.35 -55.14 -22.87
CA ASN A 637 -27.21 -56.32 -21.96
C ASN A 637 -26.14 -57.43 -22.26
N THR A 638 -25.38 -58.00 -21.31
CA THR A 638 -25.81 -58.54 -19.99
C THR A 638 -24.64 -59.15 -19.17
N ASN A 639 -24.89 -59.47 -17.89
CA ASN A 639 -24.33 -60.56 -17.04
C ASN A 639 -22.99 -60.41 -16.27
N SER A 640 -23.14 -60.20 -14.96
CA SER A 640 -22.38 -60.80 -13.83
C SER A 640 -22.58 -62.36 -13.77
N PRO A 641 -21.97 -63.20 -12.89
CA PRO A 641 -21.33 -62.90 -11.59
C PRO A 641 -20.10 -63.76 -11.18
N ASP A 642 -19.83 -63.80 -9.86
CA ASP A 642 -19.05 -64.77 -9.05
C ASP A 642 -17.56 -64.41 -8.75
N ALA A 643 -16.97 -64.59 -7.55
CA ALA A 643 -17.37 -64.27 -6.16
C ALA A 643 -16.23 -64.57 -5.15
N GLY A 644 -16.13 -63.80 -4.05
CA GLY A 644 -15.33 -64.11 -2.83
C GLY A 644 -13.84 -63.68 -2.86
N ASP A 645 -13.12 -63.57 -1.73
CA ASP A 645 -13.50 -63.57 -0.30
C ASP A 645 -12.34 -63.00 0.56
N SER A 646 -12.61 -62.63 1.82
CA SER A 646 -11.72 -62.09 2.88
C SER A 646 -11.13 -60.67 2.68
N GLY A 647 -11.04 -59.79 3.69
CA GLY A 647 -11.72 -59.79 5.00
C GLY A 647 -10.85 -59.39 6.21
N ALA A 648 -10.76 -58.09 6.54
CA ALA A 648 -10.14 -57.60 7.78
C ALA A 648 -10.51 -56.13 8.15
N SER A 649 -11.70 -55.90 8.74
CA SER A 649 -12.03 -54.59 9.35
C SER A 649 -13.15 -54.66 10.41
N GLU A 650 -12.80 -54.95 11.67
CA GLU A 650 -13.68 -54.75 12.83
C GLU A 650 -12.89 -54.13 13.99
N ARG A 651 -13.09 -52.81 14.23
CA ARG A 651 -12.84 -52.06 15.50
C ARG A 651 -12.94 -50.53 15.31
N PHE A 652 -14.15 -49.97 15.09
CA PHE A 652 -14.40 -48.54 15.39
C PHE A 652 -15.91 -48.15 15.45
N ILE A 653 -16.74 -48.86 16.24
CA ILE A 653 -18.14 -48.45 16.49
C ILE A 653 -18.51 -48.64 17.97
N GLU A 654 -18.14 -47.68 18.83
CA GLU A 654 -18.73 -47.47 20.16
C GLU A 654 -18.65 -45.97 20.55
N ASN A 655 -19.30 -45.05 19.81
CA ASN A 655 -19.82 -43.77 20.39
C ASN A 655 -20.76 -42.90 19.52
N LEU A 656 -21.41 -43.42 18.46
CA LEU A 656 -22.27 -42.59 17.58
C LEU A 656 -23.46 -41.92 18.31
N ASP A 657 -23.98 -42.57 19.35
CA ASP A 657 -25.17 -42.11 20.11
C ASP A 657 -24.89 -40.90 21.03
N GLU A 658 -23.63 -40.65 21.44
CA GLU A 658 -23.29 -39.45 22.24
C GLU A 658 -23.13 -38.19 21.37
N ILE A 659 -22.69 -38.33 20.12
CA ILE A 659 -22.49 -37.21 19.20
C ILE A 659 -23.83 -36.63 18.74
N LEU A 660 -24.78 -37.50 18.38
CA LEU A 660 -26.14 -37.09 17.97
C LEU A 660 -26.89 -36.35 19.10
N ALA A 661 -26.59 -36.64 20.36
CA ALA A 661 -27.18 -35.97 21.52
C ALA A 661 -26.61 -34.57 21.81
N PHE A 662 -25.48 -34.21 21.17
CA PHE A 662 -24.85 -32.88 21.31
C PHE A 662 -25.37 -31.88 20.27
N LEU A 663 -25.59 -32.34 19.04
CA LEU A 663 -26.09 -31.50 17.94
C LEU A 663 -27.53 -30.99 18.19
N ASP A 664 -28.40 -31.88 18.71
CA ASP A 664 -29.81 -31.61 19.07
C ASP A 664 -30.00 -30.55 20.18
N GLN A 665 -28.91 -29.98 20.73
CA GLN A 665 -28.94 -28.88 21.71
C GLN A 665 -28.51 -27.51 21.19
N GLN A 666 -27.87 -27.41 20.01
CA GLN A 666 -27.45 -26.11 19.45
C GLN A 666 -28.51 -25.48 18.53
N GLU A 667 -29.33 -26.30 17.85
CA GLU A 667 -30.34 -25.84 16.87
C GLU A 667 -31.55 -25.09 17.48
N LEU A 668 -31.55 -24.85 18.80
CA LEU A 668 -32.66 -24.24 19.55
C LEU A 668 -32.40 -22.81 20.04
N ALA A 669 -31.27 -22.20 19.67
CA ALA A 669 -30.85 -20.89 20.19
C ALA A 669 -31.08 -19.68 19.26
N PHE A 670 -31.34 -19.90 17.97
CA PHE A 670 -31.24 -18.83 16.96
C PHE A 670 -32.38 -18.83 15.91
N ASN A 671 -33.62 -18.53 16.32
CA ASN A 671 -34.69 -18.14 15.38
C ASN A 671 -35.92 -17.49 16.07
N GLN A 672 -36.01 -16.14 16.00
CA GLN A 672 -37.18 -15.24 16.13
C GLN A 672 -36.66 -13.80 15.95
N ASP A 673 -37.22 -12.89 15.14
CA ASP A 673 -38.62 -12.74 14.65
C ASP A 673 -38.78 -12.35 13.14
N GLU A 674 -40.04 -12.34 12.66
CA GLU A 674 -40.56 -11.95 11.31
C GLU A 674 -40.76 -10.40 11.15
N ILE A 675 -41.09 -9.70 10.04
CA ILE A 675 -41.53 -9.93 8.62
C ILE A 675 -41.48 -8.52 7.90
N VAL A 676 -41.60 -8.26 6.57
CA VAL A 676 -41.01 -8.74 5.28
C VAL A 676 -41.47 -7.79 4.12
N ALA A 677 -40.92 -7.90 2.90
CA ALA A 677 -41.26 -7.19 1.62
C ALA A 677 -40.74 -5.73 1.47
N GLY A 678 -40.49 -5.16 0.27
CA GLY A 678 -40.73 -5.55 -1.16
C GLY A 678 -41.31 -4.34 -1.95
N VAL A 679 -41.31 -4.18 -3.30
CA VAL A 679 -41.16 -5.08 -4.48
C VAL A 679 -40.88 -4.24 -5.78
N GLU A 680 -40.19 -4.82 -6.78
CA GLU A 680 -40.15 -4.51 -8.26
C GLU A 680 -39.47 -3.23 -8.88
N GLU A 681 -38.61 -3.53 -9.87
CA GLU A 681 -38.19 -2.88 -11.14
C GLU A 681 -38.68 -1.47 -11.58
N SER A 682 -37.75 -0.68 -12.16
CA SER A 682 -37.90 -0.13 -13.55
C SER A 682 -36.61 0.51 -14.13
N TYR A 683 -36.27 0.20 -15.39
CA TYR A 683 -35.31 0.94 -16.24
C TYR A 683 -35.85 2.32 -16.70
N VAL A 684 -34.95 3.27 -17.05
CA VAL A 684 -34.91 4.04 -18.33
C VAL A 684 -33.78 5.09 -18.35
N GLU A 685 -33.13 5.27 -19.51
CA GLU A 685 -32.06 6.26 -19.78
C GLU A 685 -32.58 7.69 -20.04
N GLY A 686 -31.69 8.71 -20.02
CA GLY A 686 -31.98 10.03 -20.59
C GLY A 686 -30.91 11.11 -20.38
N ASP A 687 -30.13 11.43 -21.42
CA ASP A 687 -29.20 12.56 -21.48
C ASP A 687 -29.89 13.95 -21.43
N ILE A 688 -29.13 15.04 -21.25
CA ILE A 688 -29.12 16.21 -22.17
C ILE A 688 -28.01 17.26 -21.87
N GLU A 689 -27.17 17.48 -22.88
CA GLU A 689 -26.49 18.70 -23.39
C GLU A 689 -25.81 19.77 -22.49
N ASN A 690 -24.60 20.17 -22.93
CA ASN A 690 -23.78 21.30 -22.46
C ASN A 690 -24.27 22.69 -22.92
N SER A 691 -23.67 23.76 -22.36
CA SER A 691 -23.67 25.11 -22.96
C SER A 691 -22.32 25.84 -22.83
N ASP A 692 -21.76 26.33 -23.94
CA ASP A 692 -20.39 26.87 -24.04
C ASP A 692 -20.15 28.28 -23.42
N GLY A 693 -18.89 28.59 -23.09
CA GLY A 693 -18.41 29.89 -22.59
C GLY A 693 -17.02 30.33 -23.08
N VAL A 694 -16.95 30.93 -24.28
CA VAL A 694 -15.75 31.52 -24.95
C VAL A 694 -15.44 32.92 -24.35
N GLU A 695 -14.21 33.47 -24.20
CA GLU A 695 -12.89 33.45 -24.89
C GLU A 695 -11.76 33.60 -23.79
N ILE A 696 -10.42 33.50 -23.93
CA ILE A 696 -9.40 33.69 -25.01
C ILE A 696 -8.13 32.83 -24.69
N ILE A 697 -7.21 32.61 -25.64
CA ILE A 697 -5.89 31.95 -25.47
C ILE A 697 -4.71 32.91 -25.76
N GLN A 698 -3.60 32.76 -25.03
CA GLN A 698 -2.23 33.02 -25.54
C GLN A 698 -1.30 31.86 -25.16
N THR A 699 -0.60 31.26 -26.13
CA THR A 699 0.12 29.98 -25.98
C THR A 699 1.64 30.11 -25.84
N ASN A 700 2.24 29.26 -25.01
CA ASN A 700 3.68 29.22 -24.70
C ASN A 700 4.60 28.65 -25.81
N GLU A 701 4.09 28.38 -27.01
CA GLU A 701 4.86 27.69 -28.09
C GLU A 701 5.98 28.53 -28.72
N GLU A 702 5.84 29.87 -28.76
CA GLU A 702 6.89 30.74 -29.33
C GLU A 702 8.13 30.86 -28.41
N ILE A 703 8.02 30.45 -27.14
CA ILE A 703 9.14 30.46 -26.18
C ILE A 703 9.98 29.18 -26.30
N ARG A 704 9.35 28.00 -26.38
CA ARG A 704 10.06 26.70 -26.42
C ARG A 704 11.02 26.59 -27.61
N ASN A 705 10.62 27.13 -28.77
CA ASN A 705 11.42 27.09 -30.00
C ASN A 705 12.72 27.91 -29.99
N GLN A 706 12.97 28.74 -28.96
CA GLN A 706 14.25 29.46 -28.82
C GLN A 706 15.29 28.72 -27.97
N ILE A 707 14.87 27.78 -27.12
CA ILE A 707 15.75 27.12 -26.14
C ILE A 707 16.48 25.90 -26.74
N SER A 708 15.85 25.18 -27.68
CA SER A 708 16.37 23.92 -28.22
C SER A 708 17.64 24.01 -29.07
N ASN A 709 18.12 25.20 -29.44
CA ASN A 709 19.24 25.39 -30.38
C ASN A 709 20.64 25.52 -29.72
N ASN A 710 20.74 25.33 -28.40
CA ASN A 710 21.96 25.66 -27.63
C ASN A 710 22.60 24.48 -26.85
N ARG A 711 22.16 23.22 -27.06
CA ARG A 711 22.65 22.06 -26.28
C ARG A 711 23.68 21.15 -26.98
N ASP A 712 23.89 21.28 -28.28
CA ASP A 712 24.75 20.38 -29.08
C ASP A 712 26.26 20.72 -29.03
N ASN A 713 26.79 21.24 -27.91
CA ASN A 713 28.23 21.49 -27.72
C ASN A 713 28.67 21.33 -26.25
N ASN A 714 28.91 20.07 -25.83
CA ASN A 714 30.14 19.64 -25.11
C ASN A 714 29.96 18.24 -24.52
N GLN A 715 30.76 17.27 -24.98
CA GLN A 715 30.93 15.96 -24.36
C GLN A 715 32.35 15.45 -24.68
N GLU A 716 33.24 15.44 -23.70
CA GLU A 716 34.55 14.74 -23.72
C GLU A 716 35.14 14.71 -22.29
N ASP A 717 35.93 13.66 -21.98
CA ASP A 717 36.80 13.44 -20.80
C ASP A 717 36.14 13.51 -19.38
N GLN A 718 36.09 12.46 -18.54
CA GLN A 718 37.15 11.49 -18.19
C GLN A 718 36.61 10.14 -17.64
N GLU A 719 37.40 9.07 -17.79
CA GLU A 719 37.32 7.81 -17.01
C GLU A 719 38.26 7.85 -15.78
N GLY A 720 37.95 7.11 -14.72
CA GLY A 720 38.89 6.88 -13.60
C GLY A 720 38.33 6.05 -12.45
N ASP A 721 39.02 4.96 -12.10
CA ASP A 721 38.69 4.00 -11.04
C ASP A 721 38.28 4.62 -9.69
N ASP A 722 37.18 4.14 -9.07
CA ASP A 722 37.32 3.29 -7.88
C ASP A 722 36.05 2.44 -7.63
N ALA A 723 36.21 1.11 -7.61
CA ALA A 723 35.08 0.17 -7.49
C ALA A 723 35.45 -1.06 -6.63
N SER A 724 35.65 -0.87 -5.32
CA SER A 724 35.74 -2.01 -4.37
C SER A 724 35.55 -1.65 -2.88
N GLN A 725 34.34 -1.29 -2.43
CA GLN A 725 33.90 -1.59 -1.04
C GLN A 725 32.40 -1.46 -0.67
N ILE A 726 31.51 -0.95 -1.54
CA ILE A 726 30.09 -0.75 -1.21
C ILE A 726 29.22 -1.72 -2.03
N ALA A 727 29.11 -2.98 -1.58
CA ALA A 727 28.36 -4.03 -2.30
C ALA A 727 27.91 -5.21 -1.40
N ALA A 728 27.57 -4.96 -0.12
CA ALA A 728 27.33 -6.04 0.86
C ALA A 728 26.20 -5.81 1.89
N VAL A 729 25.41 -4.73 1.76
CA VAL A 729 24.42 -4.31 2.79
C VAL A 729 23.03 -4.00 2.20
N SER A 730 22.83 -4.08 0.87
CA SER A 730 21.66 -3.49 0.19
C SER A 730 20.47 -4.43 -0.07
N ASN A 731 20.53 -5.71 0.31
CA ASN A 731 19.59 -6.75 -0.18
C ASN A 731 18.76 -7.39 0.94
N ALA A 732 18.17 -6.59 1.84
CA ALA A 732 17.46 -7.13 3.02
C ALA A 732 16.27 -6.29 3.56
N LEU A 733 15.82 -5.23 2.88
CA LEU A 733 14.93 -4.22 3.49
C LEU A 733 13.45 -4.25 3.07
N ASP A 734 13.12 -4.74 1.86
CA ASP A 734 11.81 -4.48 1.24
C ASP A 734 10.75 -5.60 1.36
N PHE A 735 10.89 -6.53 2.33
CA PHE A 735 9.86 -7.58 2.56
C PHE A 735 9.52 -7.85 4.04
N SER A 736 10.21 -7.22 5.00
CA SER A 736 9.97 -7.45 6.44
C SER A 736 8.84 -6.61 7.03
N TRP A 737 8.50 -5.47 6.42
CA TRP A 737 7.61 -4.46 7.01
C TRP A 737 6.21 -4.96 7.37
N TRP A 738 5.59 -5.82 6.55
CA TRP A 738 4.21 -6.27 6.74
C TRP A 738 4.04 -7.25 7.91
N VAL A 739 4.90 -8.27 8.01
CA VAL A 739 4.82 -9.34 9.02
C VAL A 739 4.95 -8.80 10.46
N TYR A 740 5.72 -7.73 10.63
CA TYR A 740 6.04 -7.18 11.95
C TYR A 740 5.07 -6.09 12.43
N PHE A 741 4.23 -5.53 11.54
CA PHE A 741 3.16 -4.60 11.95
C PHE A 741 2.06 -5.31 12.74
N LEU A 742 1.53 -6.44 12.23
CA LEU A 742 0.46 -7.19 12.92
C LEU A 742 0.89 -7.69 14.31
N SER A 743 2.12 -8.19 14.44
CA SER A 743 2.60 -8.82 15.68
C SER A 743 2.77 -7.82 16.83
N ALA A 744 3.08 -6.54 16.55
CA ALA A 744 3.08 -5.48 17.55
C ALA A 744 1.66 -5.17 18.10
N ILE A 745 0.63 -5.15 17.24
CA ILE A 745 -0.71 -4.72 17.64
C ILE A 745 -1.48 -5.83 18.38
N VAL A 746 -1.13 -7.10 18.18
CA VAL A 746 -1.60 -8.21 19.03
C VAL A 746 -1.19 -8.00 20.51
N ALA A 747 0.01 -7.48 20.78
CA ALA A 747 0.46 -7.19 22.15
C ALA A 747 -0.31 -6.03 22.81
N LEU A 748 -0.59 -4.96 22.05
CA LEU A 748 -1.47 -3.86 22.47
C LEU A 748 -2.90 -4.37 22.77
N SER A 749 -3.44 -5.22 21.91
CA SER A 749 -4.78 -5.80 22.05
C SER A 749 -4.92 -6.65 23.32
N ILE A 750 -3.93 -7.50 23.62
CA ILE A 750 -3.88 -8.28 24.86
C ILE A 750 -3.83 -7.35 26.09
N SER A 751 -3.10 -6.24 26.01
CA SER A 751 -2.97 -5.27 27.10
C SER A 751 -4.28 -4.51 27.39
N VAL A 752 -5.03 -4.11 26.35
CA VAL A 752 -6.35 -3.49 26.50
C VAL A 752 -7.38 -4.48 27.08
N ILE A 753 -7.32 -5.75 26.68
CA ILE A 753 -8.19 -6.81 27.24
C ILE A 753 -7.84 -7.10 28.71
N MET A 754 -6.56 -7.17 29.07
CA MET A 754 -6.09 -7.28 30.46
C MET A 754 -6.58 -6.12 31.33
N PHE A 755 -6.64 -4.89 30.79
CA PHE A 755 -7.12 -3.71 31.50
C PHE A 755 -8.63 -3.72 31.77
N LYS A 756 -9.42 -4.37 30.90
CA LYS A 756 -10.88 -4.58 31.09
C LYS A 756 -11.23 -5.75 32.04
N ILE A 757 -10.25 -6.51 32.52
CA ILE A 757 -10.43 -7.73 33.35
C ILE A 757 -10.03 -7.51 34.84
N LYS A 758 -9.57 -6.31 35.22
CA LYS A 758 -9.25 -5.91 36.61
C LYS A 758 -10.32 -5.03 37.26
#